data_AF-A0A410PX93-F1
#
_entry.id   AF-A0A410PX93-F1
#
_cell.length_a   1.000
_cell.length_b   1.000
_cell.length_c   1.000
_cell.angle_alpha   90.00
_cell.angle_beta   90.00
_cell.angle_gamma   90.00
#
_symmetry.space_group_name_H-M   'P 1'
#
loop_
_entity.id
_entity.type
_entity.pdbx_description
1 polymer ?
#
loop_
_entity_poly.entity_id
_entity_poly.type
_entity_poly.pdbx_seq_one_letter_code
_entity_poly.pdbx_strand_id
1 'polypeptide(L)'
;MKKLLCMVMICTLLISTAFASGSVAAFAGTADSAQLTSAITAVKKVVDIPESLSEFSYYYDEDADEGSSIQLNWSDTEHTANASATVTNEGLITSFYCFSADFQSSGLAKVNKAQAQKAAEEYLKKFLPDTTGEFKLEDSAGNDYGSDYSFMYRMYVNDIPCDFISVRMEINKYTGKLSSYSLNADKKDLAVQSYPSKDKAIDRSEAEKIYLKELGPELKYFSYYDYSKKKLKVFTAYETDGTNRAIDANTGNVIKLYKDYQLYRYANQAETKDKAAGSAADEIKFTEEELKEIQRTQNLLDKGQADKAARDMIPSIGSQKLQSAMLRQDWGPNREYLWYLNYEKDFATLDAKTGVLLNFSSSSDSSSKNDIGLERAKTIAAGYMDKVCSDKKDQLVWSNEDTMDSKYGDYTFIYTRQVNGISFDQNTVSVSVDKAAGKILSYSRAWYDSAVFPALDKVIEQQKAFEAADQLGSFEFVYKKDLDGKIVLVYDFRKSGTYMIDAFKGVQLDYKGDVYKDDANLGDYTDIAGNWAEKMIKELKNNGYYLEGDTFAPKAATTQLEFFRYLYSPEQSYYTDDQDFYKMLIDRKMLTKEEVNAKAVVTRQEAAKYVSRYLGVDKLAKESAVFKNMYTDKVDSAYVGYASAAYAMGIMKGDAKGRFNGQNPLTHAETAAILFNTLNKN
;
A
#
# COMPACT_ATOMS: atom_id res chain seq x y z
N MET A 1 -50.27 -45.61 -54.12
CA MET A 1 -50.47 -46.49 -52.94
C MET A 1 -49.22 -46.39 -52.06
N LYS A 2 -49.38 -46.24 -50.73
CA LYS A 2 -48.43 -46.53 -49.61
C LYS A 2 -46.93 -46.15 -49.82
N LYS A 3 -46.41 -45.09 -49.17
CA LYS A 3 -45.71 -45.10 -47.84
C LYS A 3 -44.42 -45.96 -47.87
N LEU A 4 -43.17 -45.50 -47.64
CA LEU A 4 -42.50 -44.63 -46.63
C LEU A 4 -41.27 -43.93 -47.32
N LEU A 5 -40.47 -42.98 -46.80
CA LEU A 5 -40.53 -41.95 -45.73
C LEU A 5 -39.32 -40.95 -45.89
N CYS A 6 -39.25 -39.90 -45.07
CA CYS A 6 -38.04 -39.16 -44.64
C CYS A 6 -36.99 -38.69 -45.67
N MET A 7 -37.33 -37.70 -46.50
CA MET A 7 -36.44 -36.55 -46.72
C MET A 7 -37.24 -35.32 -47.18
N VAL A 8 -36.74 -34.12 -46.85
CA VAL A 8 -37.23 -32.80 -47.28
C VAL A 8 -38.65 -32.42 -46.83
N MET A 9 -38.73 -31.64 -45.74
CA MET A 9 -39.75 -30.59 -45.60
C MET A 9 -39.18 -29.43 -44.78
N ILE A 10 -38.59 -28.45 -45.47
CA ILE A 10 -38.07 -27.20 -44.92
C ILE A 10 -38.72 -26.06 -45.71
N CYS A 11 -38.98 -24.94 -45.02
CA CYS A 11 -39.55 -23.65 -45.46
C CYS A 11 -41.07 -23.41 -45.26
N THR A 12 -41.32 -22.31 -44.53
CA THR A 12 -42.53 -21.45 -44.43
C THR A 12 -43.71 -21.87 -43.53
N LEU A 13 -43.77 -21.29 -42.33
CA LEU A 13 -44.75 -20.28 -41.83
C LEU A 13 -44.81 -20.34 -40.29
N LEU A 14 -44.87 -19.28 -39.47
CA LEU A 14 -44.47 -17.85 -39.50
C LEU A 14 -44.92 -17.27 -38.12
N ILE A 15 -43.99 -16.69 -37.35
CA ILE A 15 -44.13 -15.49 -36.48
C ILE A 15 -44.99 -15.46 -35.17
N SER A 16 -44.34 -14.89 -34.13
CA SER A 16 -44.84 -14.26 -32.88
C SER A 16 -45.44 -15.18 -31.79
N THR A 17 -45.14 -15.03 -30.49
CA THR A 17 -44.63 -13.90 -29.68
C THR A 17 -43.49 -14.36 -28.72
N ALA A 18 -42.32 -13.70 -28.60
CA ALA A 18 -42.00 -12.48 -27.82
C ALA A 18 -42.30 -12.64 -26.30
N PHE A 19 -41.44 -12.36 -25.30
CA PHE A 19 -40.17 -11.61 -25.10
C PHE A 19 -39.33 -12.33 -23.99
N ALA A 20 -38.07 -12.07 -23.65
CA ALA A 20 -36.94 -11.40 -24.32
C ALA A 20 -35.64 -11.96 -23.68
N SER A 21 -34.81 -12.67 -24.45
CA SER A 21 -33.42 -12.93 -24.08
C SER A 21 -32.55 -11.76 -24.54
N GLY A 22 -31.64 -11.31 -23.67
CA GLY A 22 -30.72 -10.21 -23.97
C GLY A 22 -29.95 -10.44 -25.27
N SER A 23 -29.80 -9.38 -26.05
CA SER A 23 -29.10 -9.33 -27.32
C SER A 23 -27.80 -10.13 -27.34
N VAL A 24 -27.79 -11.24 -28.10
CA VAL A 24 -26.56 -11.71 -28.74
C VAL A 24 -26.16 -10.61 -29.71
N ALA A 25 -25.11 -9.86 -29.38
CA ALA A 25 -24.53 -8.91 -30.31
C ALA A 25 -24.10 -9.66 -31.56
N ALA A 26 -24.57 -9.21 -32.73
CA ALA A 26 -24.24 -9.85 -33.98
C ALA A 26 -22.72 -9.76 -34.23
N PHE A 27 -22.14 -10.86 -34.71
CA PHE A 27 -20.72 -10.94 -35.08
C PHE A 27 -20.32 -9.75 -35.96
N ALA A 28 -19.39 -8.94 -35.47
CA ALA A 28 -18.60 -8.04 -36.28
C ALA A 28 -17.66 -8.85 -37.20
N GLY A 29 -17.18 -8.19 -38.26
CA GLY A 29 -16.70 -8.84 -39.46
C GLY A 29 -15.31 -9.49 -39.36
N THR A 30 -14.92 -10.14 -40.46
CA THR A 30 -13.72 -10.97 -40.69
C THR A 30 -12.33 -10.38 -40.33
N ALA A 31 -12.23 -9.15 -39.81
CA ALA A 31 -10.98 -8.60 -39.28
C ALA A 31 -10.74 -9.06 -37.83
N ASP A 32 -11.79 -8.98 -37.00
CA ASP A 32 -11.75 -9.22 -35.56
C ASP A 32 -11.31 -10.65 -35.23
N SER A 33 -11.75 -11.64 -36.02
CA SER A 33 -11.36 -13.05 -35.80
C SER A 33 -9.89 -13.32 -36.12
N ALA A 34 -9.29 -12.59 -37.07
CA ALA A 34 -7.88 -12.71 -37.40
C ALA A 34 -6.99 -12.02 -36.36
N GLN A 35 -7.41 -10.85 -35.84
CA GLN A 35 -6.74 -10.16 -34.74
C GLN A 35 -6.84 -10.98 -33.45
N LEU A 36 -8.02 -11.48 -33.09
CA LEU A 36 -8.22 -12.36 -31.93
C LEU A 36 -7.35 -13.63 -32.00
N THR A 37 -7.32 -14.28 -33.17
CA THR A 37 -6.46 -15.45 -33.40
C THR A 37 -4.98 -15.10 -33.21
N SER A 38 -4.56 -13.92 -33.68
CA SER A 38 -3.19 -13.42 -33.53
C SER A 38 -2.85 -13.10 -32.07
N ALA A 39 -3.75 -12.48 -31.32
CA ALA A 39 -3.58 -12.16 -29.90
C ALA A 39 -3.47 -13.45 -29.04
N ILE A 40 -4.38 -14.41 -29.23
CA ILE A 40 -4.31 -15.72 -28.56
C ILE A 40 -3.00 -16.44 -28.90
N THR A 41 -2.55 -16.34 -30.16
CA THR A 41 -1.29 -16.95 -30.62
C THR A 41 -0.06 -16.25 -30.03
N ALA A 42 -0.08 -14.93 -29.83
CA ALA A 42 0.99 -14.19 -29.19
C ALA A 42 1.18 -14.65 -27.74
N VAL A 43 0.10 -14.69 -26.96
CA VAL A 43 0.12 -15.15 -25.56
C VAL A 43 0.60 -16.59 -25.45
N LYS A 44 0.00 -17.53 -26.22
CA LYS A 44 0.36 -18.96 -26.15
C LYS A 44 1.76 -19.32 -26.69
N LYS A 45 2.49 -18.37 -27.28
CA LYS A 45 3.93 -18.54 -27.60
C LYS A 45 4.85 -18.24 -26.41
N VAL A 46 4.38 -17.46 -25.44
CA VAL A 46 5.17 -16.95 -24.31
C VAL A 46 4.84 -17.69 -23.01
N VAL A 47 3.56 -17.98 -22.78
CA VAL A 47 3.03 -18.60 -21.56
C VAL A 47 2.14 -19.81 -21.87
N ASP A 48 2.27 -20.85 -21.05
CA ASP A 48 1.40 -22.02 -21.06
C ASP A 48 0.14 -21.74 -20.22
N ILE A 49 -1.01 -21.67 -20.87
CA ILE A 49 -2.32 -21.56 -20.18
C ILE A 49 -2.74 -22.97 -19.71
N PRO A 50 -3.00 -23.21 -18.40
CA PRO A 50 -3.41 -24.52 -17.91
C PRO A 50 -4.70 -25.04 -18.57
N GLU A 51 -4.75 -26.33 -18.91
CA GLU A 51 -5.92 -26.96 -19.56
C GLU A 51 -7.20 -26.90 -18.70
N SER A 52 -7.06 -26.72 -17.38
CA SER A 52 -8.18 -26.51 -16.44
C SER A 52 -8.88 -25.16 -16.63
N LEU A 53 -8.28 -24.20 -17.33
CA LEU A 53 -8.87 -22.90 -17.63
C LEU A 53 -9.59 -22.97 -19.00
N SER A 54 -10.65 -23.78 -19.06
CA SER A 54 -11.34 -24.14 -20.30
C SER A 54 -12.35 -23.10 -20.79
N GLU A 55 -12.93 -22.31 -19.89
CA GLU A 55 -13.88 -21.26 -20.26
C GLU A 55 -13.11 -20.06 -20.81
N PHE A 56 -13.51 -19.57 -21.98
CA PHE A 56 -12.81 -18.48 -22.67
C PHE A 56 -13.76 -17.35 -23.05
N SER A 57 -13.34 -16.12 -22.77
CA SER A 57 -13.99 -14.89 -23.22
C SER A 57 -12.95 -13.85 -23.61
N TYR A 58 -13.38 -12.86 -24.39
CA TYR A 58 -12.55 -11.73 -24.77
C TYR A 58 -13.39 -10.47 -24.89
N TYR A 59 -12.74 -9.32 -24.82
CA TYR A 59 -13.30 -8.07 -25.30
C TYR A 59 -12.25 -7.24 -26.04
N TYR A 60 -12.71 -6.31 -26.85
CA TYR A 60 -11.89 -5.34 -27.56
C TYR A 60 -12.10 -3.98 -26.92
N ASP A 61 -11.00 -3.26 -26.72
CA ASP A 61 -10.97 -1.91 -26.16
C ASP A 61 -10.30 -0.98 -27.18
N GLU A 62 -10.84 0.22 -27.37
CA GLU A 62 -10.32 1.20 -28.32
C GLU A 62 -10.42 2.59 -27.71
N ASP A 63 -9.27 3.10 -27.31
CA ASP A 63 -9.09 4.46 -26.84
C ASP A 63 -8.51 5.33 -27.97
N ALA A 64 -8.93 6.59 -28.03
CA ALA A 64 -8.53 7.51 -29.09
C ALA A 64 -7.07 7.98 -28.99
N ASP A 65 -6.50 7.96 -27.78
CA ASP A 65 -5.15 8.43 -27.45
C ASP A 65 -4.18 7.27 -27.15
N GLU A 66 -4.67 6.18 -26.54
CA GLU A 66 -3.87 4.96 -26.25
C GLU A 66 -3.93 3.90 -27.37
N GLY A 67 -4.93 3.95 -28.25
CA GLY A 67 -5.12 2.99 -29.35
C GLY A 67 -5.97 1.78 -28.96
N SER A 68 -5.84 0.69 -29.72
CA SER A 68 -6.72 -0.49 -29.58
C SER A 68 -6.02 -1.75 -29.09
N SER A 69 -6.69 -2.47 -28.19
CA SER A 69 -6.20 -3.69 -27.55
C SER A 69 -7.28 -4.76 -27.45
N ILE A 70 -6.85 -6.02 -27.35
CA ILE A 70 -7.69 -7.18 -27.10
C ILE A 70 -7.37 -7.71 -25.72
N GLN A 71 -8.39 -7.78 -24.86
CA GLN A 71 -8.30 -8.43 -23.56
C GLN A 71 -8.83 -9.85 -23.65
N LEU A 72 -7.99 -10.81 -23.30
CA LEU A 72 -8.25 -12.24 -23.32
C LEU A 72 -8.44 -12.73 -21.89
N ASN A 73 -9.43 -13.58 -21.65
CA ASN A 73 -9.73 -14.15 -20.33
C ASN A 73 -10.02 -15.65 -20.44
N TRP A 74 -9.31 -16.45 -19.64
CA TRP A 74 -9.54 -17.88 -19.43
C TRP A 74 -9.92 -18.13 -17.97
N SER A 75 -10.88 -19.00 -17.68
CA SER A 75 -11.19 -19.44 -16.32
C SER A 75 -11.52 -20.93 -16.25
N ASP A 76 -11.48 -21.49 -15.04
CA ASP A 76 -12.15 -22.75 -14.75
C ASP A 76 -13.69 -22.58 -14.76
N THR A 77 -14.40 -23.70 -14.70
CA THR A 77 -15.88 -23.72 -14.72
C THR A 77 -16.52 -23.19 -13.44
N GLU A 78 -15.79 -23.21 -12.33
CA GLU A 78 -16.26 -22.73 -11.01
C GLU A 78 -15.84 -21.27 -10.75
N HIS A 79 -15.10 -20.64 -11.68
CA HIS A 79 -14.51 -19.31 -11.55
C HIS A 79 -13.64 -19.12 -10.28
N THR A 80 -12.92 -20.18 -9.88
CA THR A 80 -11.95 -20.18 -8.77
C THR A 80 -10.51 -19.95 -9.24
N ALA A 81 -10.26 -20.06 -10.54
CA ALA A 81 -8.96 -19.86 -11.18
C ALA A 81 -9.12 -19.14 -12.52
N ASN A 82 -8.20 -18.25 -12.86
CA ASN A 82 -8.24 -17.52 -14.13
C ASN A 82 -6.84 -17.14 -14.64
N ALA A 83 -6.76 -16.92 -15.94
CA ALA A 83 -5.65 -16.24 -16.59
C ALA A 83 -6.21 -15.15 -17.50
N SER A 84 -5.50 -14.04 -17.64
CA SER A 84 -5.87 -12.96 -18.54
C SER A 84 -4.65 -12.33 -19.20
N ALA A 85 -4.86 -11.67 -20.34
CA ALA A 85 -3.81 -10.95 -21.05
C ALA A 85 -4.38 -9.78 -21.86
N THR A 86 -3.67 -8.66 -21.89
CA THR A 86 -3.93 -7.55 -22.82
C THR A 86 -2.89 -7.57 -23.94
N VAL A 87 -3.35 -7.52 -25.19
CA VAL A 87 -2.50 -7.53 -26.39
C VAL A 87 -2.89 -6.37 -27.30
N THR A 88 -1.93 -5.55 -27.73
CA THR A 88 -2.19 -4.48 -28.71
C THR A 88 -2.43 -5.05 -30.11
N ASN A 89 -3.03 -4.26 -30.99
CA ASN A 89 -3.24 -4.64 -32.40
C ASN A 89 -1.96 -5.05 -33.16
N GLU A 90 -0.78 -4.58 -32.73
CA GLU A 90 0.51 -4.93 -33.31
C GLU A 90 1.16 -6.17 -32.67
N GLY A 91 0.42 -6.90 -31.82
CA GLY A 91 0.82 -8.16 -31.19
C GLY A 91 1.69 -8.02 -29.94
N LEU A 92 1.84 -6.81 -29.38
CA LEU A 92 2.59 -6.58 -28.13
C LEU A 92 1.72 -6.99 -26.94
N ILE A 93 2.22 -7.87 -26.07
CA ILE A 93 1.54 -8.18 -24.82
C ILE A 93 1.94 -7.11 -23.79
N THR A 94 0.97 -6.35 -23.30
CA THR A 94 1.18 -5.29 -22.30
C THR A 94 0.86 -5.74 -20.88
N SER A 95 -0.05 -6.72 -20.73
CA SER A 95 -0.33 -7.36 -19.44
C SER A 95 -0.54 -8.86 -19.58
N PHE A 96 -0.19 -9.59 -18.53
CA PHE A 96 -0.57 -10.98 -18.33
C PHE A 96 -0.78 -11.23 -16.83
N TYR A 97 -1.80 -12.01 -16.50
CA TYR A 97 -2.08 -12.49 -15.16
C TYR A 97 -2.44 -13.97 -15.21
N CYS A 98 -2.05 -14.73 -14.20
CA CYS A 98 -2.46 -16.11 -13.99
C CYS A 98 -2.57 -16.40 -12.50
N PHE A 99 -3.71 -16.96 -12.11
CA PHE A 99 -3.96 -17.50 -10.79
C PHE A 99 -4.66 -18.85 -10.93
N SER A 100 -3.99 -19.90 -10.46
CA SER A 100 -4.46 -21.27 -10.58
C SER A 100 -4.28 -22.04 -9.27
N ALA A 101 -5.03 -23.13 -9.11
CA ALA A 101 -5.01 -23.91 -7.87
C ALA A 101 -3.65 -24.53 -7.53
N ASP A 102 -2.71 -24.64 -8.48
CA ASP A 102 -1.33 -25.05 -8.21
C ASP A 102 -0.43 -23.92 -7.67
N PHE A 103 -0.89 -22.65 -7.71
CA PHE A 103 -0.21 -21.52 -7.07
C PHE A 103 -0.63 -21.38 -5.59
N GLN A 104 -1.75 -22.00 -5.21
CA GLN A 104 -2.11 -22.24 -3.82
C GLN A 104 -1.20 -23.32 -3.23
N SER A 105 -0.78 -23.15 -1.97
CA SER A 105 0.14 -24.07 -1.33
C SER A 105 0.05 -24.04 0.19
N SER A 106 0.45 -25.16 0.78
CA SER A 106 0.74 -25.32 2.21
C SER A 106 2.24 -25.34 2.45
N GLY A 107 2.66 -24.90 3.63
CA GLY A 107 4.05 -24.82 4.05
C GLY A 107 4.96 -23.84 3.30
N LEU A 108 6.26 -24.20 3.21
CA LEU A 108 7.32 -23.30 2.76
C LEU A 108 7.47 -23.25 1.24
N ALA A 109 7.77 -22.05 0.73
CA ALA A 109 8.22 -21.76 -0.62
C ALA A 109 9.44 -22.60 -0.99
N LYS A 110 9.41 -23.16 -2.20
CA LYS A 110 10.45 -24.04 -2.75
C LYS A 110 11.40 -23.32 -3.69
N VAL A 111 10.97 -22.18 -4.22
CA VAL A 111 11.75 -21.30 -5.09
C VAL A 111 12.28 -20.15 -4.25
N ASN A 112 13.56 -19.84 -4.39
CA ASN A 112 14.15 -18.64 -3.78
C ASN A 112 14.20 -17.47 -4.78
N LYS A 113 14.40 -16.25 -4.27
CA LYS A 113 14.42 -15.02 -5.06
C LYS A 113 15.37 -15.07 -6.26
N ALA A 114 16.55 -15.69 -6.13
CA ALA A 114 17.52 -15.81 -7.22
C ALA A 114 17.13 -16.84 -8.31
N GLN A 115 16.36 -17.87 -7.97
CA GLN A 115 15.75 -18.78 -8.94
C GLN A 115 14.57 -18.11 -9.66
N ALA A 116 13.74 -17.38 -8.90
CA ALA A 116 12.62 -16.63 -9.43
C ALA A 116 13.08 -15.51 -10.38
N GLN A 117 14.15 -14.79 -10.06
CA GLN A 117 14.75 -13.77 -10.93
C GLN A 117 15.17 -14.36 -12.27
N LYS A 118 15.83 -15.52 -12.29
CA LYS A 118 16.22 -16.21 -13.54
C LYS A 118 15.00 -16.60 -14.38
N ALA A 119 13.92 -17.07 -13.75
CA ALA A 119 12.67 -17.33 -14.45
C ALA A 119 12.08 -16.05 -15.05
N ALA A 120 12.06 -14.93 -14.31
CA ALA A 120 11.62 -13.63 -14.82
C ALA A 120 12.47 -13.16 -16.01
N GLU A 121 13.80 -13.26 -15.94
CA GLU A 121 14.72 -12.96 -17.05
C GLU A 121 14.50 -13.86 -18.28
N GLU A 122 14.10 -15.11 -18.10
CA GLU A 122 13.71 -16.01 -19.21
C GLU A 122 12.37 -15.63 -19.83
N TYR A 123 11.38 -15.21 -19.03
CA TYR A 123 10.11 -14.71 -19.55
C TYR A 123 10.26 -13.34 -20.24
N LEU A 124 11.05 -12.42 -19.69
CA LEU A 124 11.32 -11.10 -20.27
C LEU A 124 11.84 -11.22 -21.72
N LYS A 125 12.77 -12.15 -21.97
CA LYS A 125 13.29 -12.47 -23.32
C LYS A 125 12.23 -13.02 -24.28
N LYS A 126 11.16 -13.63 -23.78
CA LYS A 126 10.03 -14.14 -24.60
C LYS A 126 9.00 -13.05 -24.89
N PHE A 127 8.73 -12.16 -23.93
CA PHE A 127 7.81 -11.02 -24.11
C PHE A 127 8.42 -9.93 -24.99
N LEU A 128 9.69 -9.60 -24.79
CA LEU A 128 10.39 -8.48 -25.44
C LEU A 128 11.70 -8.95 -26.12
N PRO A 129 11.65 -9.88 -27.10
CA PRO A 129 12.85 -10.47 -27.67
C PRO A 129 13.79 -9.46 -28.34
N ASP A 130 13.24 -8.39 -28.92
CA ASP A 130 14.02 -7.38 -29.66
C ASP A 130 14.69 -6.34 -28.73
N THR A 131 14.09 -6.04 -27.57
CA THR A 131 14.54 -4.97 -26.64
C THR A 131 15.02 -5.48 -25.28
N THR A 132 14.92 -6.78 -24.98
CA THR A 132 15.30 -7.37 -23.67
C THR A 132 16.73 -7.05 -23.23
N GLY A 133 17.67 -6.78 -24.15
CA GLY A 133 19.05 -6.40 -23.83
C GLY A 133 19.20 -4.98 -23.27
N GLU A 134 18.17 -4.14 -23.43
CA GLU A 134 18.11 -2.76 -22.94
C GLU A 134 17.49 -2.68 -21.54
N PHE A 135 16.84 -3.74 -21.07
CA PHE A 135 16.25 -3.78 -19.72
C PHE A 135 17.26 -4.24 -18.67
N LYS A 136 17.33 -3.51 -17.54
CA LYS A 136 18.13 -3.86 -16.36
C LYS A 136 17.19 -4.02 -15.16
N LEU A 137 17.48 -4.97 -14.28
CA LEU A 137 16.76 -5.16 -13.02
C LEU A 137 17.00 -3.96 -12.10
N GLU A 138 15.94 -3.47 -11.45
CA GLU A 138 16.02 -2.45 -10.42
C GLU A 138 15.93 -3.05 -9.01
N ASP A 139 16.54 -2.38 -8.03
CA ASP A 139 16.35 -2.66 -6.61
C ASP A 139 14.93 -2.29 -6.18
N SER A 140 13.94 -3.14 -6.48
CA SER A 140 12.59 -2.97 -5.94
C SER A 140 12.51 -3.52 -4.52
N ALA A 141 12.19 -2.66 -3.55
CA ALA A 141 11.67 -3.03 -2.23
C ALA A 141 10.25 -3.62 -2.37
N GLY A 142 10.16 -4.76 -3.07
CA GLY A 142 8.93 -5.51 -3.26
C GLY A 142 8.45 -6.08 -1.92
N ASN A 143 7.14 -6.03 -1.70
CA ASN A 143 6.51 -6.61 -0.52
C ASN A 143 6.45 -8.15 -0.65
N ASP A 144 7.60 -8.82 -0.54
CA ASP A 144 7.82 -10.28 -0.76
C ASP A 144 7.02 -11.20 0.21
N TYR A 145 6.18 -10.62 1.07
CA TYR A 145 5.25 -11.31 1.96
C TYR A 145 4.09 -11.99 1.20
N GLY A 146 3.84 -11.64 -0.06
CA GLY A 146 2.86 -12.29 -0.95
C GLY A 146 3.23 -13.72 -1.36
N SER A 147 2.45 -14.35 -2.23
CA SER A 147 2.76 -15.67 -2.80
C SER A 147 3.88 -15.65 -3.85
N ASP A 148 4.33 -14.46 -4.25
CA ASP A 148 5.15 -14.26 -5.44
C ASP A 148 6.32 -13.30 -5.12
N TYR A 149 7.47 -13.52 -5.74
CA TYR A 149 8.56 -12.53 -5.76
C TYR A 149 8.28 -11.51 -6.86
N SER A 150 8.41 -10.22 -6.55
CA SER A 150 8.23 -9.14 -7.53
C SER A 150 9.57 -8.61 -8.02
N PHE A 151 9.71 -8.44 -9.34
CA PHE A 151 10.87 -7.90 -10.01
C PHE A 151 10.45 -6.71 -10.88
N MET A 152 11.15 -5.58 -10.75
CA MET A 152 11.00 -4.44 -11.64
C MET A 152 12.21 -4.35 -12.57
N TYR A 153 11.97 -4.29 -13.87
CA TYR A 153 13.00 -4.07 -14.88
C TYR A 153 12.74 -2.73 -15.56
N ARG A 154 13.77 -1.90 -15.74
CA ARG A 154 13.68 -0.61 -16.44
C ARG A 154 14.51 -0.62 -17.71
N MET A 155 14.02 0.01 -18.76
CA MET A 155 14.77 0.19 -20.01
C MET A 155 15.88 1.23 -19.82
N TYR A 156 17.05 0.98 -20.41
CA TYR A 156 18.21 1.88 -20.43
C TYR A 156 18.63 2.11 -21.87
N VAL A 157 18.70 3.38 -22.28
CA VAL A 157 19.19 3.79 -23.59
C VAL A 157 20.47 4.60 -23.40
N ASN A 158 21.57 4.25 -24.07
CA ASN A 158 22.89 4.86 -23.88
C ASN A 158 23.37 4.87 -22.40
N ASP A 159 23.04 3.79 -21.68
CA ASP A 159 23.23 3.62 -20.22
C ASP A 159 22.48 4.63 -19.32
N ILE A 160 21.49 5.34 -19.85
CA ILE A 160 20.60 6.25 -19.10
C ILE A 160 19.22 5.58 -18.93
N PRO A 161 18.65 5.52 -17.70
CA PRO A 161 17.34 4.93 -17.45
C PRO A 161 16.18 5.72 -18.08
N CYS A 162 15.20 5.01 -18.63
CA CYS A 162 13.92 5.57 -19.08
C CYS A 162 12.86 5.42 -17.98
N ASP A 163 12.43 6.53 -17.36
CA ASP A 163 11.50 6.47 -16.22
C ASP A 163 10.10 5.97 -16.61
N PHE A 164 9.73 6.21 -17.87
CA PHE A 164 8.43 5.89 -18.45
C PHE A 164 8.39 4.55 -19.20
N ILE A 165 9.45 3.72 -19.15
CA ILE A 165 9.47 2.38 -19.74
C ILE A 165 9.99 1.36 -18.72
N SER A 166 9.08 0.53 -18.21
CA SER A 166 9.41 -0.52 -17.24
C SER A 166 8.53 -1.76 -17.41
N VAL A 167 9.03 -2.89 -16.91
CA VAL A 167 8.33 -4.17 -16.83
C VAL A 167 8.32 -4.63 -15.38
N ARG A 168 7.12 -4.82 -14.81
CA ARG A 168 6.92 -5.50 -13.54
C ARG A 168 6.59 -6.97 -13.79
N MET A 169 7.29 -7.88 -13.14
CA MET A 169 7.02 -9.33 -13.21
C MET A 169 6.83 -9.89 -11.80
N GLU A 170 5.91 -10.83 -11.65
CA GLU A 170 5.67 -11.58 -10.42
C GLU A 170 5.84 -13.07 -10.71
N ILE A 171 6.69 -13.73 -9.92
CA ILE A 171 7.02 -15.15 -10.05
C ILE A 171 6.61 -15.86 -8.76
N ASN A 172 5.71 -16.82 -8.88
CA ASN A 172 5.15 -17.53 -7.73
C ASN A 172 6.23 -18.35 -6.99
N LYS A 173 6.37 -18.13 -5.68
CA LYS A 173 7.46 -18.70 -4.86
C LYS A 173 7.33 -20.21 -4.59
N TYR A 174 6.18 -20.79 -4.90
CA TYR A 174 5.88 -22.20 -4.70
C TYR A 174 6.07 -23.04 -5.97
N THR A 175 5.76 -22.47 -7.14
CA THR A 175 5.84 -23.16 -8.44
C THR A 175 6.99 -22.70 -9.33
N GLY A 176 7.48 -21.46 -9.15
CA GLY A 176 8.46 -20.83 -10.03
C GLY A 176 7.89 -20.34 -11.37
N LYS A 177 6.57 -20.37 -11.54
CA LYS A 177 5.87 -19.91 -12.73
C LYS A 177 5.55 -18.41 -12.66
N LEU A 178 5.39 -17.80 -13.83
CA LEU A 178 4.87 -16.43 -13.96
C LEU A 178 3.42 -16.34 -13.48
N SER A 179 3.16 -15.47 -12.51
CA SER A 179 1.80 -15.11 -12.05
C SER A 179 1.34 -13.77 -12.60
N SER A 180 2.26 -12.81 -12.79
CA SER A 180 1.93 -11.52 -13.39
C SER A 180 3.07 -10.96 -14.23
N TYR A 181 2.71 -10.26 -15.31
CA TYR A 181 3.58 -9.42 -16.11
C TYR A 181 2.80 -8.16 -16.47
N SER A 182 3.45 -7.00 -16.35
CA SER A 182 2.92 -5.70 -16.76
C SER A 182 4.04 -4.88 -17.37
N LEU A 183 3.84 -4.44 -18.61
CA LEU A 183 4.70 -3.51 -19.33
C LEU A 183 4.04 -2.14 -19.30
N ASN A 184 4.76 -1.16 -18.77
CA ASN A 184 4.43 0.25 -18.89
C ASN A 184 5.15 0.84 -20.11
N ALA A 185 4.64 0.53 -21.32
CA ALA A 185 5.04 1.14 -22.60
C ALA A 185 4.21 0.58 -23.77
N ASP A 186 4.04 1.40 -24.81
CA ASP A 186 3.52 0.95 -26.10
C ASP A 186 4.65 0.58 -27.07
N LYS A 187 4.28 -0.06 -28.19
CA LYS A 187 5.19 -0.35 -29.30
C LYS A 187 5.85 0.91 -29.88
N LYS A 188 5.19 2.07 -29.81
CA LYS A 188 5.73 3.37 -30.22
C LYS A 188 6.89 3.83 -29.32
N ASP A 189 6.79 3.61 -28.01
CA ASP A 189 7.83 3.96 -27.02
C ASP A 189 9.04 3.02 -27.12
N LEU A 190 8.80 1.73 -27.34
CA LEU A 190 9.85 0.72 -27.58
C LEU A 190 10.57 0.90 -28.93
N ALA A 191 9.95 1.60 -29.90
CA ALA A 191 10.51 1.82 -31.24
C ALA A 191 11.20 3.18 -31.42
N VAL A 192 11.38 3.97 -30.35
CA VAL A 192 12.01 5.31 -30.41
C VAL A 192 13.45 5.22 -30.91
N GLN A 193 13.69 5.74 -32.11
CA GLN A 193 14.99 5.67 -32.80
C GLN A 193 16.03 6.70 -32.30
N SER A 194 15.60 7.71 -31.54
CA SER A 194 16.48 8.81 -31.12
C SER A 194 16.03 9.39 -29.79
N TYR A 195 16.96 9.44 -28.84
CA TYR A 195 16.81 10.07 -27.54
C TYR A 195 17.68 11.33 -27.46
N PRO A 196 17.34 12.34 -26.63
CA PRO A 196 18.18 13.53 -26.47
C PRO A 196 19.60 13.18 -26.03
N SER A 197 20.61 13.76 -26.69
CA SER A 197 22.02 13.53 -26.32
C SER A 197 22.41 14.27 -25.05
N LYS A 198 23.38 13.70 -24.32
CA LYS A 198 24.06 14.32 -23.17
C LYS A 198 25.22 15.24 -23.55
N ASP A 199 25.57 15.36 -24.83
CA ASP A 199 26.73 16.15 -25.29
C ASP A 199 26.66 17.65 -24.96
N LYS A 200 25.46 18.17 -24.72
CA LYS A 200 25.20 19.57 -24.32
C LYS A 200 24.71 19.68 -22.88
N ALA A 201 24.75 18.59 -22.11
CA ALA A 201 24.26 18.61 -20.74
C ALA A 201 25.17 19.48 -19.86
N ILE A 202 24.57 20.21 -18.93
CA ILE A 202 25.29 20.83 -17.81
C ILE A 202 25.98 19.74 -16.98
N ASP A 203 27.04 20.09 -16.26
CA ASP A 203 27.65 19.14 -15.34
C ASP A 203 26.77 18.92 -14.10
N ARG A 204 26.99 17.78 -13.43
CA ARG A 204 26.20 17.37 -12.27
C ARG A 204 26.30 18.35 -11.10
N SER A 205 27.43 19.03 -10.93
CA SER A 205 27.62 20.00 -9.83
C SER A 205 26.83 21.28 -10.06
N GLU A 206 26.59 21.67 -11.32
CA GLU A 206 25.69 22.78 -11.66
C GLU A 206 24.23 22.37 -11.47
N ALA A 207 23.85 21.16 -11.90
CA ALA A 207 22.52 20.60 -11.65
C ALA A 207 22.21 20.51 -10.14
N GLU A 208 23.18 20.10 -9.33
CA GLU A 208 23.07 20.05 -7.86
C GLU A 208 22.81 21.44 -7.24
N LYS A 209 23.53 22.48 -7.68
CA LYS A 209 23.28 23.88 -7.25
C LYS A 209 21.88 24.35 -7.62
N ILE A 210 21.40 24.02 -8.82
CA ILE A 210 20.04 24.36 -9.28
C ILE A 210 19.02 23.60 -8.44
N TYR A 211 19.24 22.30 -8.16
CA TYR A 211 18.35 21.47 -7.35
C TYR A 211 18.17 22.04 -5.94
N LEU A 212 19.28 22.31 -5.24
CA LEU A 212 19.29 22.90 -3.90
C LEU A 212 18.57 24.26 -3.83
N LYS A 213 18.68 25.06 -4.89
CA LYS A 213 18.12 26.41 -4.97
C LYS A 213 16.63 26.44 -5.36
N GLU A 214 16.17 25.55 -6.24
CA GLU A 214 14.87 25.68 -6.93
C GLU A 214 13.91 24.49 -6.74
N LEU A 215 14.40 23.36 -6.21
CA LEU A 215 13.62 22.13 -6.00
C LEU A 215 13.66 21.60 -4.56
N GLY A 216 14.80 21.64 -3.88
CA GLY A 216 14.94 21.14 -2.51
C GLY A 216 16.26 20.39 -2.26
N PRO A 217 16.36 19.54 -1.23
CA PRO A 217 15.27 19.17 -0.32
C PRO A 217 14.87 20.32 0.60
N GLU A 218 13.59 20.38 0.97
CA GLU A 218 13.03 21.44 1.83
C GLU A 218 12.95 20.98 3.28
N LEU A 219 13.35 21.84 4.23
CA LEU A 219 13.16 21.57 5.66
C LEU A 219 11.69 21.78 6.02
N LYS A 220 11.03 20.76 6.57
CA LYS A 220 9.61 20.78 6.95
C LYS A 220 9.37 20.15 8.32
N TYR A 221 8.23 20.49 8.93
CA TYR A 221 7.66 19.70 10.00
C TYR A 221 6.72 18.63 9.45
N PHE A 222 6.81 17.44 10.04
CA PHE A 222 5.94 16.30 9.80
C PHE A 222 5.33 15.83 11.11
N SER A 223 4.26 15.06 11.01
CA SER A 223 3.63 14.47 12.19
C SER A 223 3.01 13.11 11.93
N TYR A 224 3.07 12.31 13.00
CA TYR A 224 2.47 11.00 13.10
C TYR A 224 1.62 10.95 14.36
N TYR A 225 0.40 10.45 14.24
CA TYR A 225 -0.49 10.27 15.37
C TYR A 225 -0.63 8.78 15.67
N ASP A 226 -0.10 8.38 16.83
CA ASP A 226 -0.25 7.05 17.36
C ASP A 226 -1.68 6.91 17.94
N TYR A 227 -2.52 6.14 17.27
CA TYR A 227 -3.92 5.92 17.67
C TYR A 227 -4.06 5.05 18.92
N SER A 228 -3.10 4.16 19.23
CA SER A 228 -3.18 3.30 20.43
C SER A 228 -2.74 4.08 21.67
N LYS A 229 -1.63 4.83 21.57
CA LYS A 229 -1.09 5.70 22.63
C LYS A 229 -1.76 7.07 22.66
N LYS A 230 -2.62 7.38 21.68
CA LYS A 230 -3.43 8.61 21.55
C LYS A 230 -2.55 9.87 21.57
N LYS A 231 -1.42 9.81 20.87
CA LYS A 231 -0.33 10.78 20.99
C LYS A 231 0.13 11.28 19.62
N LEU A 232 0.13 12.60 19.45
CA LEU A 232 0.78 13.26 18.32
C LEU A 232 2.30 13.34 18.55
N LYS A 233 3.08 12.85 17.59
CA LYS A 233 4.52 13.08 17.44
C LYS A 233 4.68 14.08 16.30
N VAL A 234 5.31 15.23 16.56
CA VAL A 234 5.79 16.15 15.51
C VAL A 234 7.30 15.98 15.42
N PHE A 235 7.84 15.91 14.21
CA PHE A 235 9.26 15.75 13.93
C PHE A 235 9.66 16.66 12.76
N THR A 236 10.97 16.85 12.56
CA THR A 236 11.51 17.74 11.53
C THR A 236 12.39 16.93 10.61
N ALA A 237 12.17 17.07 9.30
CA ALA A 237 12.91 16.37 8.27
C ALA A 237 13.10 17.25 7.03
N TYR A 238 14.12 16.95 6.24
CA TYR A 238 14.27 17.44 4.88
C TYR A 238 13.51 16.52 3.92
N GLU A 239 12.74 17.09 2.99
CA GLU A 239 11.94 16.37 2.00
C GLU A 239 12.42 16.71 0.58
N THR A 240 12.75 15.70 -0.24
CA THR A 240 13.07 15.93 -1.67
C THR A 240 11.83 16.30 -2.48
N ASP A 241 12.00 17.02 -3.60
CA ASP A 241 10.85 17.36 -4.45
C ASP A 241 10.07 16.11 -4.88
N GLY A 242 8.75 16.17 -4.70
CA GLY A 242 7.79 15.15 -5.14
C GLY A 242 6.73 15.71 -6.08
N THR A 243 7.00 16.83 -6.76
CA THR A 243 5.99 17.62 -7.49
C THR A 243 6.02 17.41 -9.01
N ASN A 244 6.70 16.34 -9.45
CA ASN A 244 6.96 16.03 -10.87
C ASN A 244 7.66 17.19 -11.60
N ARG A 245 8.68 17.77 -10.96
CA ARG A 245 9.61 18.73 -11.57
C ARG A 245 11.00 18.11 -11.65
N ALA A 246 11.76 18.46 -12.69
CA ALA A 246 13.16 18.08 -12.81
C ALA A 246 13.94 19.16 -13.58
N ILE A 247 15.27 19.05 -13.58
CA ILE A 247 16.14 20.01 -14.27
C ILE A 247 16.42 19.49 -15.68
N ASP A 248 16.00 20.22 -16.72
CA ASP A 248 16.37 19.89 -18.09
C ASP A 248 17.90 19.94 -18.24
N ALA A 249 18.49 18.81 -18.62
CA ALA A 249 19.93 18.64 -18.60
C ALA A 249 20.65 19.59 -19.55
N ASN A 250 20.04 19.99 -20.67
CA ASN A 250 20.68 20.77 -21.72
C ASN A 250 20.53 22.29 -21.55
N THR A 251 19.59 22.73 -20.70
CA THR A 251 19.29 24.16 -20.49
C THR A 251 19.47 24.60 -19.04
N GLY A 252 19.47 23.68 -18.07
CA GLY A 252 19.53 23.99 -16.64
C GLY A 252 18.25 24.58 -16.06
N ASN A 253 17.17 24.65 -16.83
CA ASN A 253 15.89 25.15 -16.34
C ASN A 253 15.12 24.04 -15.63
N VAL A 254 14.42 24.38 -14.54
CA VAL A 254 13.39 23.52 -13.96
C VAL A 254 12.21 23.42 -14.91
N ILE A 255 11.83 22.20 -15.29
CA ILE A 255 10.68 21.88 -16.13
C ILE A 255 9.65 21.04 -15.37
N LYS A 256 8.39 21.14 -15.79
CA LYS A 256 7.30 20.25 -15.32
C LYS A 256 7.25 19.00 -16.20
N LEU A 257 7.09 17.84 -15.55
CA LEU A 257 7.04 16.53 -16.20
C LEU A 257 5.59 16.07 -16.37
N TYR A 258 5.38 15.13 -17.30
CA TYR A 258 4.12 14.43 -17.45
C TYR A 258 3.69 13.77 -16.13
N LYS A 259 2.38 13.77 -15.84
CA LYS A 259 1.81 13.05 -14.70
C LYS A 259 0.67 12.17 -15.19
N ASP A 260 0.90 10.86 -15.18
CA ASP A 260 -0.18 9.91 -15.40
C ASP A 260 -1.17 9.95 -14.23
N TYR A 261 -2.45 10.15 -14.53
CA TYR A 261 -3.51 10.42 -13.56
C TYR A 261 -4.32 9.15 -13.27
N GLN A 262 -3.68 8.18 -12.61
CA GLN A 262 -4.35 6.97 -12.14
C GLN A 262 -5.38 7.31 -11.03
N LEU A 263 -6.63 7.47 -11.46
CA LEU A 263 -7.79 7.83 -10.63
C LEU A 263 -8.23 6.65 -9.75
N TYR A 264 -7.59 6.49 -8.60
CA TYR A 264 -7.98 5.52 -7.56
C TYR A 264 -9.37 5.85 -6.97
N ARG A 265 -10.43 5.38 -7.65
CA ARG A 265 -11.81 5.40 -7.14
C ARG A 265 -12.03 4.28 -6.12
N TYR A 266 -11.68 4.54 -4.87
CA TYR A 266 -12.06 3.66 -3.75
C TYR A 266 -13.58 3.69 -3.51
N ALA A 267 -14.28 2.69 -4.04
CA ALA A 267 -15.70 2.46 -3.79
C ALA A 267 -15.90 1.69 -2.46
N ASN A 268 -15.84 2.39 -1.32
CA ASN A 268 -16.19 1.80 -0.02
C ASN A 268 -17.72 1.72 0.16
N GLN A 269 -18.33 0.59 -0.21
CA GLN A 269 -19.64 0.20 0.30
C GLN A 269 -19.48 -0.61 1.60
N ALA A 270 -19.87 -0.02 2.72
CA ALA A 270 -20.03 -0.70 3.99
C ALA A 270 -21.45 -0.47 4.53
N GLU A 271 -22.38 -1.39 4.23
CA GLU A 271 -23.67 -1.42 4.90
C GLU A 271 -23.51 -1.92 6.35
N THR A 272 -23.61 -1.01 7.32
CA THR A 272 -23.80 -1.39 8.72
C THR A 272 -25.29 -1.46 9.06
N LYS A 273 -25.80 -2.68 9.31
CA LYS A 273 -27.17 -2.91 9.76
C LYS A 273 -27.28 -2.73 11.28
N ASP A 274 -27.95 -1.66 11.70
CA ASP A 274 -28.29 -1.46 13.11
C ASP A 274 -29.15 -2.59 13.66
N LYS A 275 -28.77 -3.09 14.85
CA LYS A 275 -29.64 -3.90 15.71
C LYS A 275 -29.84 -3.18 17.04
N ALA A 276 -31.04 -2.66 17.24
CA ALA A 276 -31.46 -2.17 18.54
C ALA A 276 -31.62 -3.36 19.52
N ALA A 277 -31.05 -3.24 20.72
CA ALA A 277 -31.28 -4.15 21.84
C ALA A 277 -32.05 -3.41 22.93
N GLY A 278 -33.15 -4.01 23.41
CA GLY A 278 -33.99 -3.44 24.46
C GLY A 278 -33.34 -3.56 25.85
N SER A 279 -33.60 -2.58 26.71
CA SER A 279 -33.12 -2.55 28.09
C SER A 279 -33.97 -3.39 29.04
N ALA A 280 -33.31 -4.02 30.00
CA ALA A 280 -33.84 -4.24 31.34
C ALA A 280 -32.90 -3.49 32.30
N ALA A 281 -33.46 -2.74 33.26
CA ALA A 281 -32.71 -1.84 34.11
C ALA A 281 -32.40 -2.47 35.48
N ASP A 282 -31.12 -2.51 35.83
CA ASP A 282 -30.60 -2.60 37.19
C ASP A 282 -29.52 -1.51 37.35
N GLU A 283 -29.18 -1.12 38.59
CA GLU A 283 -28.42 0.10 38.89
C GLU A 283 -27.10 0.27 38.11
N ILE A 284 -27.08 1.29 37.24
CA ILE A 284 -25.92 1.62 36.40
C ILE A 284 -24.78 2.18 37.26
N LYS A 285 -23.66 1.45 37.31
CA LYS A 285 -22.37 1.94 37.81
C LYS A 285 -21.49 2.34 36.64
N PHE A 286 -21.23 3.64 36.50
CA PHE A 286 -20.26 4.14 35.52
C PHE A 286 -18.83 3.77 35.91
N THR A 287 -18.06 3.33 34.93
CA THR A 287 -16.59 3.25 34.98
C THR A 287 -15.97 4.65 35.07
N GLU A 288 -14.69 4.72 35.46
CA GLU A 288 -13.99 6.00 35.45
C GLU A 288 -13.91 6.61 34.04
N GLU A 289 -13.79 5.77 33.02
CA GLU A 289 -13.74 6.17 31.61
C GLU A 289 -15.07 6.78 31.16
N GLU A 290 -16.20 6.17 31.53
CA GLU A 290 -17.53 6.74 31.26
C GLU A 290 -17.74 8.05 32.02
N LEU A 291 -17.29 8.17 33.27
CA LEU A 291 -17.34 9.43 34.02
C LEU A 291 -16.47 10.53 33.39
N LYS A 292 -15.27 10.19 32.90
CA LYS A 292 -14.38 11.11 32.14
C LYS A 292 -15.07 11.57 30.86
N GLU A 293 -15.78 10.69 30.16
CA GLU A 293 -16.49 11.02 28.91
C GLU A 293 -17.77 11.86 29.16
N ILE A 294 -18.52 11.57 30.22
CA ILE A 294 -19.64 12.40 30.68
C ILE A 294 -19.15 13.81 31.02
N GLN A 295 -18.03 13.95 31.74
CA GLN A 295 -17.42 15.26 32.03
C GLN A 295 -16.96 15.99 30.76
N ARG A 296 -16.39 15.26 29.79
CA ARG A 296 -15.92 15.84 28.52
C ARG A 296 -17.06 16.35 27.64
N THR A 297 -18.23 15.73 27.70
CA THR A 297 -19.40 16.06 26.88
C THR A 297 -20.33 17.12 27.49
N GLN A 298 -20.20 17.46 28.77
CA GLN A 298 -21.06 18.43 29.48
C GLN A 298 -21.09 19.85 28.90
N ASN A 299 -20.04 20.27 28.17
CA ASN A 299 -19.88 21.64 27.65
C ASN A 299 -19.87 21.68 26.12
N LEU A 300 -20.54 20.74 25.46
CA LEU A 300 -20.73 20.77 24.02
C LEU A 300 -21.95 21.63 23.65
N LEU A 301 -21.84 22.34 22.53
CA LEU A 301 -22.94 23.01 21.87
C LEU A 301 -24.05 22.02 21.55
N ASP A 302 -25.30 22.42 21.76
CA ASP A 302 -26.45 21.68 21.26
C ASP A 302 -26.61 21.85 19.73
N LYS A 303 -27.48 21.03 19.13
CA LYS A 303 -27.77 21.06 17.69
C LYS A 303 -28.20 22.44 17.17
N GLY A 304 -29.00 23.18 17.94
CA GLY A 304 -29.50 24.50 17.55
C GLY A 304 -28.43 25.58 17.66
N GLN A 305 -27.57 25.50 18.68
CA GLN A 305 -26.38 26.35 18.80
C GLN A 305 -25.40 26.10 17.64
N ALA A 306 -25.17 24.84 17.27
CA ALA A 306 -24.32 24.47 16.13
C ALA A 306 -24.91 24.91 14.77
N ASP A 307 -26.20 24.70 14.52
CA ASP A 307 -26.89 25.18 13.31
C ASP A 307 -26.84 26.71 13.19
N LYS A 308 -27.02 27.42 14.31
CA LYS A 308 -26.88 28.88 14.34
C LYS A 308 -25.45 29.31 14.01
N ALA A 309 -24.44 28.73 14.67
CA ALA A 309 -23.03 29.06 14.41
C ALA A 309 -22.64 28.81 12.93
N ALA A 310 -23.12 27.70 12.34
CA ALA A 310 -22.92 27.41 10.93
C ALA A 310 -23.54 28.48 10.01
N ARG A 311 -24.80 28.88 10.25
CA ARG A 311 -25.48 29.95 9.48
C ARG A 311 -24.82 31.32 9.66
N ASP A 312 -24.36 31.65 10.86
CA ASP A 312 -23.67 32.90 11.15
C ASP A 312 -22.34 32.99 10.39
N MET A 313 -21.62 31.86 10.22
CA MET A 313 -20.36 31.79 9.47
C MET A 313 -20.55 31.67 7.95
N ILE A 314 -21.48 30.84 7.48
CA ILE A 314 -21.62 30.41 6.08
C ILE A 314 -22.86 31.06 5.43
N PRO A 315 -22.71 32.11 4.59
CA PRO A 315 -23.87 32.87 4.07
C PRO A 315 -24.75 32.10 3.09
N SER A 316 -24.23 31.07 2.41
CA SER A 316 -24.99 30.26 1.45
C SER A 316 -26.10 29.43 2.09
N ILE A 317 -25.93 29.04 3.37
CA ILE A 317 -26.93 28.27 4.11
C ILE A 317 -28.23 29.07 4.19
N GLY A 318 -28.17 30.35 4.58
CA GLY A 318 -29.33 31.24 4.61
C GLY A 318 -30.58 30.60 5.22
N SER A 319 -31.63 30.44 4.41
CA SER A 319 -32.89 29.78 4.78
C SER A 319 -32.99 28.29 4.41
N GLN A 320 -31.90 27.64 3.98
CA GLN A 320 -31.89 26.20 3.67
C GLN A 320 -32.31 25.39 4.89
N LYS A 321 -33.08 24.34 4.63
CA LYS A 321 -33.51 23.38 5.65
C LYS A 321 -32.32 22.51 6.08
N LEU A 322 -32.10 22.41 7.39
CA LEU A 322 -31.20 21.41 7.98
C LEU A 322 -31.84 20.03 7.81
N GLN A 323 -31.25 19.17 6.97
CA GLN A 323 -31.75 17.83 6.68
C GLN A 323 -31.32 16.83 7.75
N SER A 324 -30.05 16.86 8.17
CA SER A 324 -29.53 16.01 9.24
C SER A 324 -28.46 16.74 10.05
N ALA A 325 -28.34 16.34 11.32
CA ALA A 325 -27.30 16.80 12.22
C ALA A 325 -26.80 15.60 13.03
N MET A 326 -25.48 15.44 13.11
CA MET A 326 -24.85 14.28 13.73
C MET A 326 -23.65 14.72 14.55
N LEU A 327 -23.63 14.36 15.83
CA LEU A 327 -22.50 14.55 16.72
C LEU A 327 -21.64 13.27 16.68
N ARG A 328 -20.36 13.37 16.32
CA ARG A 328 -19.40 12.26 16.41
C ARG A 328 -18.12 12.71 17.09
N GLN A 329 -17.47 11.77 17.78
CA GLN A 329 -16.09 11.94 18.18
C GLN A 329 -15.17 11.80 16.96
N ASP A 330 -14.29 12.77 16.75
CA ASP A 330 -13.10 12.60 15.95
C ASP A 330 -12.03 11.82 16.72
N TRP A 331 -11.31 10.94 16.01
CA TRP A 331 -10.25 10.12 16.56
C TRP A 331 -8.84 10.65 16.24
N GLY A 332 -8.75 11.68 15.40
CA GLY A 332 -7.51 12.39 15.06
C GLY A 332 -6.91 13.22 16.20
N PRO A 333 -5.87 14.03 15.92
CA PRO A 333 -4.99 14.61 16.95
C PRO A 333 -5.65 15.51 18.00
N ASN A 334 -6.72 16.23 17.65
CA ASN A 334 -7.44 17.10 18.58
C ASN A 334 -8.44 16.32 19.44
N ARG A 335 -8.87 15.14 18.98
CA ARG A 335 -9.80 14.22 19.68
C ARG A 335 -11.14 14.87 20.02
N GLU A 336 -11.58 15.82 19.21
CA GLU A 336 -12.75 16.68 19.42
C GLU A 336 -14.07 15.93 19.22
N TYR A 337 -15.17 16.48 19.73
CA TYR A 337 -16.50 16.12 19.25
C TYR A 337 -16.84 17.09 18.13
N LEU A 338 -17.33 16.59 17.00
CA LEU A 338 -17.64 17.39 15.82
C LEU A 338 -19.14 17.29 15.49
N TRP A 339 -19.75 18.44 15.20
CA TRP A 339 -21.08 18.53 14.61
C TRP A 339 -20.97 18.48 13.09
N TYR A 340 -21.54 17.43 12.50
CA TYR A 340 -21.73 17.28 11.07
C TYR A 340 -23.17 17.71 10.73
N LEU A 341 -23.31 18.77 9.93
CA LEU A 341 -24.58 19.39 9.58
C LEU A 341 -24.78 19.32 8.06
N ASN A 342 -25.85 18.66 7.61
CA ASN A 342 -26.21 18.58 6.20
C ASN A 342 -27.47 19.41 5.93
N TYR A 343 -27.37 20.32 4.97
CA TYR A 343 -28.44 21.16 4.46
C TYR A 343 -28.90 20.64 3.08
N GLU A 344 -29.72 21.42 2.37
CA GLU A 344 -30.24 21.03 1.06
C GLU A 344 -29.19 21.07 -0.05
N LYS A 345 -28.21 21.98 0.07
CA LYS A 345 -27.07 22.13 -0.86
C LYS A 345 -25.72 22.20 -0.16
N ASP A 346 -25.71 22.55 1.12
CA ASP A 346 -24.48 22.80 1.88
C ASP A 346 -24.22 21.71 2.92
N PHE A 347 -22.94 21.48 3.22
CA PHE A 347 -22.48 20.63 4.31
C PHE A 347 -21.48 21.41 5.16
N ALA A 348 -21.55 21.26 6.49
CA ALA A 348 -20.63 21.90 7.42
C ALA A 348 -20.19 20.96 8.56
N THR A 349 -18.92 21.06 8.96
CA THR A 349 -18.36 20.42 10.14
C THR A 349 -17.83 21.49 11.09
N LEU A 350 -18.30 21.50 12.34
CA LEU A 350 -17.89 22.43 13.38
C LEU A 350 -17.33 21.64 14.58
N ASP A 351 -16.31 22.18 15.26
CA ASP A 351 -15.97 21.68 16.60
C ASP A 351 -17.17 21.92 17.54
N ALA A 352 -17.62 20.87 18.20
CA ALA A 352 -18.85 20.90 19.00
C ALA A 352 -18.65 21.56 20.36
N LYS A 353 -17.43 21.89 20.79
CA LYS A 353 -17.19 22.61 22.06
C LYS A 353 -17.13 24.12 21.87
N THR A 354 -16.50 24.57 20.79
CA THR A 354 -16.17 25.96 20.51
C THR A 354 -17.04 26.57 19.42
N GLY A 355 -17.65 25.74 18.57
CA GLY A 355 -18.44 26.17 17.42
C GLY A 355 -17.61 26.67 16.24
N VAL A 356 -16.28 26.48 16.25
CA VAL A 356 -15.43 26.96 15.16
C VAL A 356 -15.58 26.05 13.94
N LEU A 357 -15.70 26.66 12.76
CA LEU A 357 -15.80 25.97 11.48
C LEU A 357 -14.51 25.21 11.16
N LEU A 358 -14.64 23.92 10.84
CA LEU A 358 -13.55 23.06 10.39
C LEU A 358 -13.67 22.71 8.91
N ASN A 359 -14.89 22.47 8.42
CA ASN A 359 -15.13 22.19 7.01
C ASN A 359 -16.47 22.78 6.54
N PHE A 360 -16.52 23.24 5.31
CA PHE A 360 -17.73 23.65 4.60
C PHE A 360 -17.60 23.27 3.12
N SER A 361 -18.69 22.81 2.50
CA SER A 361 -18.80 22.63 1.06
C SER A 361 -20.23 22.91 0.58
N SER A 362 -20.37 23.65 -0.52
CA SER A 362 -21.64 23.95 -1.19
C SER A 362 -21.70 23.24 -2.55
N SER A 363 -22.79 22.50 -2.79
CA SER A 363 -23.13 22.02 -4.13
C SER A 363 -23.66 23.19 -4.97
N SER A 364 -22.88 23.54 -5.99
CA SER A 364 -23.12 24.70 -6.84
C SER A 364 -23.21 24.28 -8.31
N ASP A 365 -24.40 24.44 -8.89
CA ASP A 365 -24.68 24.20 -10.30
C ASP A 365 -24.19 25.39 -11.16
N SER A 366 -22.91 25.76 -11.05
CA SER A 366 -22.32 26.91 -11.76
C SER A 366 -21.87 26.51 -13.18
N SER A 367 -22.77 26.64 -14.15
CA SER A 367 -22.49 26.46 -15.59
C SER A 367 -22.17 27.77 -16.32
N SER A 368 -21.93 28.85 -15.55
CA SER A 368 -21.72 30.20 -16.08
C SER A 368 -20.28 30.39 -16.57
N LYS A 369 -20.12 31.11 -17.69
CA LYS A 369 -18.81 31.46 -18.28
C LYS A 369 -18.23 32.78 -17.75
N ASN A 370 -18.85 33.39 -16.74
CA ASN A 370 -18.31 34.60 -16.13
C ASN A 370 -17.11 34.25 -15.24
N ASP A 371 -16.13 35.15 -15.19
CA ASP A 371 -15.01 35.09 -14.26
C ASP A 371 -14.88 36.45 -13.55
N ILE A 372 -14.95 36.44 -12.20
CA ILE A 372 -14.77 37.63 -11.36
C ILE A 372 -13.32 38.12 -11.30
N GLY A 373 -12.36 37.30 -11.75
CA GLY A 373 -10.92 37.56 -11.74
C GLY A 373 -10.24 37.24 -10.42
N LEU A 374 -9.00 36.73 -10.52
CA LEU A 374 -8.16 36.27 -9.41
C LEU A 374 -8.07 37.27 -8.25
N GLU A 375 -7.75 38.55 -8.49
CA GLU A 375 -7.59 39.56 -7.44
C GLU A 375 -8.88 39.78 -6.62
N ARG A 376 -10.04 39.70 -7.28
CA ARG A 376 -11.33 39.80 -6.62
C ARG A 376 -11.63 38.54 -5.81
N ALA A 377 -11.34 37.36 -6.37
CA ALA A 377 -11.50 36.09 -5.66
C ALA A 377 -10.59 36.01 -4.43
N LYS A 378 -9.33 36.46 -4.55
CA LYS A 378 -8.34 36.55 -3.46
C LYS A 378 -8.78 37.50 -2.35
N THR A 379 -9.35 38.65 -2.72
CA THR A 379 -9.95 39.60 -1.76
C THR A 379 -11.14 38.99 -1.01
N ILE A 380 -12.00 38.25 -1.72
CA ILE A 380 -13.15 37.54 -1.14
C ILE A 380 -12.69 36.43 -0.18
N ALA A 381 -11.71 35.62 -0.58
CA ALA A 381 -11.15 34.56 0.24
C ALA A 381 -10.48 35.12 1.51
N ALA A 382 -9.67 36.18 1.39
CA ALA A 382 -9.05 36.85 2.52
C ALA A 382 -10.07 37.42 3.51
N GLY A 383 -11.12 38.09 3.01
CA GLY A 383 -12.21 38.61 3.86
C GLY A 383 -13.03 37.51 4.54
N TYR A 384 -13.15 36.33 3.92
CA TYR A 384 -13.76 35.16 4.55
C TYR A 384 -12.84 34.55 5.62
N MET A 385 -11.54 34.42 5.35
CA MET A 385 -10.52 33.97 6.31
C MET A 385 -10.50 34.82 7.58
N ASP A 386 -10.61 36.15 7.46
CA ASP A 386 -10.68 37.05 8.61
C ASP A 386 -11.90 36.79 9.51
N LYS A 387 -12.99 36.28 8.94
CA LYS A 387 -14.22 35.93 9.66
C LYS A 387 -14.13 34.58 10.38
N VAL A 388 -13.52 33.56 9.77
CA VAL A 388 -13.60 32.16 10.25
C VAL A 388 -12.29 31.57 10.79
N CYS A 389 -11.14 32.23 10.57
CA CYS A 389 -9.81 31.71 10.95
C CYS A 389 -8.84 32.82 11.42
N SER A 390 -9.37 33.94 11.92
CA SER A 390 -8.55 35.04 12.46
C SER A 390 -7.71 34.63 13.67
N ASP A 391 -8.06 33.55 14.37
CA ASP A 391 -7.30 33.01 15.51
C ASP A 391 -5.96 32.35 15.11
N LYS A 392 -5.81 31.94 13.84
CA LYS A 392 -4.59 31.27 13.33
C LYS A 392 -3.84 32.08 12.26
N LYS A 393 -4.41 33.20 11.78
CA LYS A 393 -3.94 33.94 10.59
C LYS A 393 -2.44 34.28 10.61
N ASP A 394 -1.89 34.67 11.75
CA ASP A 394 -0.47 35.07 11.88
C ASP A 394 0.53 33.93 11.62
N GLN A 395 0.07 32.67 11.62
CA GLN A 395 0.87 31.49 11.29
C GLN A 395 0.59 30.96 9.87
N LEU A 396 -0.25 31.60 9.07
CA LEU A 396 -0.71 31.08 7.77
C LEU A 396 -0.08 31.83 6.59
N VAL A 397 0.57 31.08 5.69
CA VAL A 397 1.21 31.60 4.48
C VAL A 397 0.58 30.94 3.25
N TRP A 398 0.23 31.73 2.23
CA TRP A 398 -0.35 31.23 0.98
C TRP A 398 0.69 30.35 0.24
N SER A 399 0.29 29.14 -0.17
CA SER A 399 1.24 28.10 -0.61
C SER A 399 0.82 27.38 -1.90
N ASN A 400 -0.04 27.98 -2.73
CA ASN A 400 -0.47 27.40 -4.01
C ASN A 400 -0.65 28.42 -5.14
N GLU A 401 0.20 29.45 -5.19
CA GLU A 401 0.09 30.57 -6.15
C GLU A 401 0.08 30.12 -7.63
N ASP A 402 0.73 29.01 -7.97
CA ASP A 402 0.77 28.47 -9.34
C ASP A 402 -0.39 27.54 -9.70
N THR A 403 -1.22 27.14 -8.73
CA THR A 403 -2.25 26.10 -8.87
C THR A 403 -3.61 26.52 -8.31
N MET A 404 -3.80 27.80 -7.96
CA MET A 404 -5.06 28.30 -7.44
C MET A 404 -6.21 28.35 -8.45
N ASP A 405 -5.91 28.44 -9.76
CA ASP A 405 -6.92 28.45 -10.82
C ASP A 405 -7.34 27.01 -11.17
N SER A 406 -8.57 26.65 -10.80
CA SER A 406 -9.12 25.33 -11.05
C SER A 406 -9.90 25.29 -12.37
N LYS A 407 -9.61 24.27 -13.18
CA LYS A 407 -10.35 23.94 -14.41
C LYS A 407 -11.83 23.61 -14.18
N TYR A 408 -12.28 23.51 -12.93
CA TYR A 408 -13.65 23.20 -12.53
C TYR A 408 -14.49 24.45 -12.22
N GLY A 409 -13.99 25.66 -12.49
CA GLY A 409 -14.78 26.90 -12.42
C GLY A 409 -14.61 27.69 -11.11
N ASP A 410 -13.55 27.43 -10.35
CA ASP A 410 -13.28 28.05 -9.07
C ASP A 410 -11.83 28.53 -8.93
N TYR A 411 -11.59 29.41 -7.96
CA TYR A 411 -10.27 29.75 -7.44
C TYR A 411 -10.11 29.16 -6.04
N THR A 412 -9.15 28.26 -5.84
CA THR A 412 -8.88 27.63 -4.54
C THR A 412 -7.58 28.16 -3.95
N PHE A 413 -7.65 28.85 -2.82
CA PHE A 413 -6.51 29.40 -2.09
C PHE A 413 -6.17 28.48 -0.91
N ILE A 414 -4.93 27.99 -0.84
CA ILE A 414 -4.44 27.09 0.22
C ILE A 414 -3.36 27.82 1.01
N TYR A 415 -3.58 27.96 2.32
CA TYR A 415 -2.63 28.53 3.26
C TYR A 415 -2.06 27.42 4.14
N THR A 416 -0.74 27.36 4.26
CA THR A 416 -0.04 26.37 5.09
C THR A 416 0.47 27.02 6.36
N ARG A 417 0.39 26.29 7.49
CA ARG A 417 0.95 26.72 8.76
C ARG A 417 2.48 26.80 8.67
N GLN A 418 3.05 27.93 9.04
CA GLN A 418 4.48 28.07 9.28
C GLN A 418 4.77 28.29 10.78
N VAL A 419 5.83 27.66 11.26
CA VAL A 419 6.37 27.84 12.62
C VAL A 419 7.87 28.07 12.47
N ASN A 420 8.39 29.17 13.00
CA ASN A 420 9.78 29.59 12.81
C ASN A 420 10.22 29.71 11.33
N GLY A 421 9.29 30.01 10.42
CA GLY A 421 9.52 30.07 8.96
C GLY A 421 9.58 28.70 8.26
N ILE A 422 9.36 27.60 8.98
CA ILE A 422 9.32 26.23 8.45
C ILE A 422 7.86 25.80 8.30
N SER A 423 7.52 25.18 7.16
CA SER A 423 6.15 24.74 6.89
C SER A 423 5.76 23.50 7.69
N PHE A 424 4.45 23.35 7.93
CA PHE A 424 3.85 22.14 8.46
C PHE A 424 2.65 21.77 7.57
N ASP A 425 2.93 21.07 6.48
CA ASP A 425 2.01 20.85 5.35
C ASP A 425 0.75 20.03 5.73
N GLN A 426 0.76 19.35 6.89
CA GLN A 426 -0.42 18.69 7.48
C GLN A 426 -1.33 19.65 8.27
N ASN A 427 -0.99 20.93 8.39
CA ASN A 427 -1.81 21.98 9.00
C ASN A 427 -2.06 23.08 7.95
N THR A 428 -3.20 22.99 7.28
CA THR A 428 -3.59 23.86 6.17
C THR A 428 -4.98 24.44 6.36
N VAL A 429 -5.21 25.60 5.75
CA VAL A 429 -6.54 26.19 5.58
C VAL A 429 -6.78 26.48 4.11
N SER A 430 -7.86 25.98 3.54
CA SER A 430 -8.22 26.23 2.15
C SER A 430 -9.56 26.95 2.02
N VAL A 431 -9.70 27.76 0.97
CA VAL A 431 -10.94 28.46 0.60
C VAL A 431 -11.12 28.38 -0.92
N SER A 432 -12.25 27.84 -1.38
CA SER A 432 -12.62 27.86 -2.81
C SER A 432 -13.66 28.94 -3.08
N VAL A 433 -13.47 29.70 -4.16
CA VAL A 433 -14.33 30.81 -4.59
C VAL A 433 -14.81 30.58 -6.03
N ASP A 434 -16.13 30.50 -6.25
CA ASP A 434 -16.76 30.38 -7.57
C ASP A 434 -16.38 31.54 -8.49
N LYS A 435 -15.90 31.24 -9.70
CA LYS A 435 -15.52 32.24 -10.70
C LYS A 435 -16.72 33.06 -11.18
N ALA A 436 -17.92 32.48 -11.24
CA ALA A 436 -19.07 33.14 -11.87
C ALA A 436 -19.65 34.31 -11.07
N ALA A 437 -19.74 34.16 -9.75
CA ALA A 437 -20.41 35.09 -8.83
C ALA A 437 -19.57 35.47 -7.61
N GLY A 438 -18.39 34.87 -7.40
CA GLY A 438 -17.56 35.14 -6.23
C GLY A 438 -18.12 34.56 -4.93
N LYS A 439 -18.87 33.46 -5.00
CA LYS A 439 -19.40 32.78 -3.81
C LYS A 439 -18.33 31.89 -3.19
N ILE A 440 -18.25 31.83 -1.87
CA ILE A 440 -17.46 30.79 -1.20
C ILE A 440 -18.14 29.44 -1.48
N LEU A 441 -17.40 28.52 -2.11
CA LEU A 441 -17.84 27.16 -2.42
C LEU A 441 -17.39 26.16 -1.37
N SER A 442 -16.19 26.36 -0.81
CA SER A 442 -15.64 25.46 0.20
C SER A 442 -14.76 26.23 1.19
N TYR A 443 -14.60 25.63 2.37
CA TYR A 443 -13.58 25.98 3.34
C TYR A 443 -13.15 24.71 4.06
N SER A 444 -11.86 24.53 4.29
CA SER A 444 -11.34 23.45 5.13
C SER A 444 -10.23 23.97 6.03
N ARG A 445 -10.17 23.51 7.28
CA ARG A 445 -9.12 23.82 8.26
C ARG A 445 -8.65 22.54 8.92
N ALA A 446 -7.48 22.07 8.49
CA ALA A 446 -6.69 21.09 9.23
C ALA A 446 -5.75 21.83 10.19
N TRP A 447 -5.92 21.64 11.50
CA TRP A 447 -5.07 22.29 12.49
C TRP A 447 -4.88 21.39 13.71
N TYR A 448 -3.63 21.24 14.18
CA TYR A 448 -3.32 20.45 15.37
C TYR A 448 -2.94 21.38 16.52
N ASP A 449 -3.86 21.57 17.46
CA ASP A 449 -3.68 22.47 18.61
C ASP A 449 -2.75 21.89 19.68
N SER A 450 -2.60 20.56 19.73
CA SER A 450 -1.65 19.86 20.61
C SER A 450 -0.25 19.69 20.02
N ALA A 451 0.04 20.29 18.86
CA ALA A 451 1.34 20.18 18.20
C ALA A 451 2.45 20.89 18.99
N VAL A 452 3.49 20.13 19.36
CA VAL A 452 4.71 20.63 20.01
C VAL A 452 5.87 20.46 19.03
N PHE A 453 6.41 21.58 18.56
CA PHE A 453 7.42 21.60 17.51
C PHE A 453 8.83 21.42 18.09
N PRO A 454 9.69 20.57 17.47
CA PRO A 454 11.11 20.51 17.81
C PRO A 454 11.81 21.87 17.66
N ALA A 455 12.80 22.10 18.53
CA ALA A 455 13.75 23.20 18.34
C ALA A 455 14.62 22.94 17.10
N LEU A 456 14.94 23.99 16.37
CA LEU A 456 15.71 23.92 15.12
C LEU A 456 17.21 24.19 15.33
N ASP A 457 17.70 24.19 16.58
CA ASP A 457 19.12 24.25 16.83
C ASP A 457 19.79 22.95 16.39
N LYS A 458 20.94 23.05 15.72
CA LYS A 458 21.73 21.91 15.21
C LYS A 458 21.08 21.13 14.06
N VAL A 459 20.11 21.69 13.33
CA VAL A 459 19.73 21.10 12.04
C VAL A 459 20.93 21.07 11.09
N ILE A 460 21.03 20.02 10.27
CA ILE A 460 22.07 19.87 9.25
C ILE A 460 21.87 20.90 8.12
N GLU A 461 22.91 21.15 7.34
CA GLU A 461 22.79 21.97 6.14
C GLU A 461 22.05 21.20 5.04
N GLN A 462 21.28 21.93 4.21
CA GLN A 462 20.50 21.36 3.09
C GLN A 462 21.34 20.47 2.16
N GLN A 463 22.60 20.86 1.93
CA GLN A 463 23.61 20.08 1.20
C GLN A 463 23.73 18.63 1.72
N LYS A 464 23.80 18.45 3.05
CA LYS A 464 23.95 17.12 3.67
C LYS A 464 22.69 16.27 3.56
N ALA A 465 21.52 16.92 3.53
CA ALA A 465 20.27 16.23 3.26
C ALA A 465 20.17 15.78 1.80
N PHE A 466 20.65 16.60 0.86
CA PHE A 466 20.79 16.20 -0.55
C PHE A 466 21.77 15.03 -0.72
N GLU A 467 22.96 15.09 -0.10
CA GLU A 467 23.95 14.00 -0.14
C GLU A 467 23.39 12.67 0.41
N ALA A 468 22.59 12.73 1.48
CA ALA A 468 21.90 11.56 2.02
C ALA A 468 20.82 11.03 1.06
N ALA A 469 20.01 11.91 0.46
CA ALA A 469 19.02 11.53 -0.53
C ALA A 469 19.65 10.96 -1.82
N ASP A 470 20.79 11.48 -2.24
CA ASP A 470 21.56 11.01 -3.40
C ASP A 470 22.11 9.59 -3.21
N GLN A 471 22.63 9.28 -2.02
CA GLN A 471 23.05 7.92 -1.67
C GLN A 471 21.90 6.89 -1.74
N LEU A 472 20.67 7.33 -1.50
CA LEU A 472 19.47 6.48 -1.54
C LEU A 472 18.88 6.39 -2.95
N GLY A 473 18.67 7.56 -3.58
CA GLY A 473 17.92 7.71 -4.83
C GLY A 473 18.75 7.70 -6.11
N SER A 474 20.06 7.96 -6.02
CA SER A 474 20.98 8.22 -7.14
C SER A 474 20.53 9.41 -7.99
N PHE A 475 21.03 10.62 -7.69
CA PHE A 475 20.79 11.82 -8.49
C PHE A 475 21.68 11.80 -9.74
N GLU A 476 21.08 11.48 -10.88
CA GLU A 476 21.78 11.21 -12.14
C GLU A 476 20.94 11.60 -13.36
N PHE A 477 21.42 11.28 -14.56
CA PHE A 477 20.65 11.47 -15.79
C PHE A 477 19.49 10.47 -15.87
N VAL A 478 18.30 10.96 -16.23
CA VAL A 478 17.12 10.14 -16.48
C VAL A 478 16.39 10.64 -17.73
N TYR A 479 15.86 9.74 -18.56
CA TYR A 479 14.91 10.10 -19.61
C TYR A 479 13.49 10.10 -19.07
N LYS A 480 12.81 11.24 -19.19
CA LYS A 480 11.41 11.44 -18.76
C LYS A 480 10.58 12.05 -19.90
N LYS A 481 9.26 12.10 -19.74
CA LYS A 481 8.35 12.84 -20.64
C LYS A 481 8.01 14.20 -20.03
N ASP A 482 8.13 15.27 -20.81
CA ASP A 482 7.62 16.60 -20.43
C ASP A 482 6.09 16.66 -20.51
N LEU A 483 5.48 17.81 -20.17
CA LEU A 483 4.02 17.98 -20.21
C LEU A 483 3.38 17.74 -21.59
N ASP A 484 4.15 17.91 -22.69
CA ASP A 484 3.69 17.66 -24.05
C ASP A 484 3.92 16.20 -24.49
N GLY A 485 4.36 15.32 -23.57
CA GLY A 485 4.64 13.92 -23.81
C GLY A 485 5.97 13.65 -24.51
N LYS A 486 6.79 14.67 -24.74
CA LYS A 486 8.06 14.57 -25.46
C LYS A 486 9.16 14.07 -24.52
N ILE A 487 10.00 13.18 -25.05
CA ILE A 487 11.17 12.65 -24.34
C ILE A 487 12.22 13.74 -24.13
N VAL A 488 12.57 13.97 -22.88
CA VAL A 488 13.57 14.93 -22.39
C VAL A 488 14.63 14.22 -21.55
N LEU A 489 15.86 14.73 -21.59
CA LEU A 489 16.94 14.31 -20.70
C LEU A 489 16.97 15.27 -19.51
N VAL A 490 16.84 14.73 -18.30
CA VAL A 490 16.81 15.52 -17.06
C VAL A 490 17.82 15.01 -16.04
N TYR A 491 18.15 15.86 -15.07
CA TYR A 491 18.70 15.43 -13.78
C TYR A 491 17.57 15.23 -12.78
N ASP A 492 17.51 14.04 -12.18
CA ASP A 492 16.53 13.64 -11.17
C ASP A 492 17.07 12.43 -10.36
N PHE A 493 16.38 12.02 -9.30
CA PHE A 493 16.65 10.75 -8.63
C PHE A 493 16.13 9.57 -9.46
N ARG A 494 16.99 8.57 -9.74
CA ARG A 494 16.59 7.37 -10.49
C ARG A 494 15.55 6.55 -9.72
N LYS A 495 15.81 6.25 -8.43
CA LYS A 495 14.84 5.51 -7.62
C LYS A 495 13.73 6.48 -7.23
N SER A 496 12.53 6.24 -7.75
CA SER A 496 11.38 7.12 -7.55
C SER A 496 10.87 7.07 -6.11
N GLY A 497 10.52 8.24 -5.58
CA GLY A 497 10.03 8.40 -4.22
C GLY A 497 10.44 9.74 -3.63
N THR A 498 9.76 10.11 -2.54
CA THR A 498 10.10 11.27 -1.73
C THR A 498 10.92 10.82 -0.53
N TYR A 499 12.15 11.33 -0.41
CA TYR A 499 13.05 10.98 0.69
C TYR A 499 12.86 11.96 1.85
N MET A 500 12.41 11.45 3.01
CA MET A 500 12.43 12.18 4.27
C MET A 500 13.76 11.89 4.98
N ILE A 501 14.59 12.92 5.19
CA ILE A 501 15.89 12.82 5.84
C ILE A 501 15.84 13.52 7.21
N ASP A 502 16.19 12.82 8.29
CA ASP A 502 16.25 13.34 9.67
C ASP A 502 17.06 14.64 9.71
N ALA A 503 16.42 15.74 10.11
CA ALA A 503 17.01 17.08 10.06
C ALA A 503 18.24 17.27 10.96
N PHE A 504 18.55 16.32 11.86
CA PHE A 504 19.67 16.39 12.80
C PHE A 504 20.75 15.33 12.52
N LYS A 505 20.35 14.17 11.97
CA LYS A 505 21.24 13.02 11.76
C LYS A 505 21.62 12.77 10.31
N GLY A 506 20.86 13.27 9.34
CA GLY A 506 21.09 12.98 7.92
C GLY A 506 20.80 11.53 7.52
N VAL A 507 19.87 10.86 8.21
CA VAL A 507 19.45 9.47 7.90
C VAL A 507 18.01 9.44 7.42
N GLN A 508 17.65 8.47 6.56
CA GLN A 508 16.27 8.32 6.10
C GLN A 508 15.32 8.02 7.26
N LEU A 509 14.15 8.67 7.24
CA LEU A 509 13.03 8.43 8.14
C LEU A 509 11.87 7.76 7.42
N ASP A 510 11.09 6.99 8.15
CA ASP A 510 9.76 6.54 7.73
C ASP A 510 8.69 7.64 7.95
N TYR A 511 7.44 7.37 7.56
CA TYR A 511 6.31 8.29 7.76
C TYR A 511 5.95 8.52 9.24
N LYS A 512 6.51 7.74 10.18
CA LYS A 512 6.37 7.93 11.63
C LYS A 512 7.46 8.84 12.18
N GLY A 513 8.49 9.16 11.38
CA GLY A 513 9.67 9.88 11.81
C GLY A 513 10.62 9.01 12.65
N ASP A 514 10.58 7.70 12.49
CA ASP A 514 11.56 6.76 13.02
C ASP A 514 12.55 6.39 11.90
N VAL A 515 13.75 5.88 12.25
CA VAL A 515 14.77 5.57 11.23
C VAL A 515 14.26 4.48 10.29
N TYR A 516 14.27 4.76 8.99
CA TYR A 516 13.82 3.81 7.97
C TYR A 516 14.67 2.55 8.01
N LYS A 517 14.02 1.39 7.97
CA LYS A 517 14.65 0.08 7.87
C LYS A 517 14.22 -0.57 6.57
N ASP A 518 15.18 -0.99 5.76
CA ASP A 518 14.93 -1.82 4.59
C ASP A 518 14.92 -3.31 4.99
N ASP A 519 13.75 -3.78 5.42
CA ASP A 519 13.55 -5.19 5.81
C ASP A 519 13.76 -6.16 4.62
N ALA A 520 13.82 -5.68 3.37
CA ALA A 520 14.01 -6.50 2.17
C ALA A 520 15.49 -6.88 1.92
N ASN A 521 16.44 -6.26 2.63
CA ASN A 521 17.89 -6.42 2.40
C ASN A 521 18.68 -7.06 3.56
N LEU A 522 18.04 -7.93 4.34
CA LEU A 522 18.73 -8.74 5.36
C LEU A 522 19.60 -9.82 4.70
N GLY A 523 20.86 -9.51 4.41
CA GLY A 523 21.86 -10.43 3.84
C GLY A 523 22.06 -11.73 4.63
N ASP A 524 22.66 -12.75 4.01
CA ASP A 524 22.84 -14.09 4.60
C ASP A 524 23.61 -14.06 5.93
N TYR A 525 23.23 -14.91 6.88
CA TYR A 525 23.91 -14.97 8.19
C TYR A 525 25.37 -15.43 8.03
N THR A 526 26.28 -14.74 8.73
CA THR A 526 27.73 -14.94 8.60
C THR A 526 28.28 -16.17 9.33
N ASP A 527 27.51 -16.77 10.24
CA ASP A 527 27.99 -17.78 11.21
C ASP A 527 27.29 -19.16 11.14
N ILE A 528 26.44 -19.38 10.13
CA ILE A 528 25.69 -20.65 9.97
C ILE A 528 26.44 -21.73 9.19
N ALA A 529 27.55 -21.40 8.53
CA ALA A 529 28.30 -22.30 7.65
C ALA A 529 28.79 -23.56 8.39
N GLY A 530 28.44 -24.74 7.87
CA GLY A 530 28.80 -26.03 8.45
C GLY A 530 27.95 -26.43 9.68
N ASN A 531 26.91 -25.66 10.02
CA ASN A 531 25.93 -26.08 11.02
C ASN A 531 24.97 -27.14 10.43
N TRP A 532 24.55 -28.13 11.22
CA TRP A 532 23.59 -29.15 10.79
C TRP A 532 22.23 -28.57 10.38
N ALA A 533 21.86 -27.40 10.90
CA ALA A 533 20.64 -26.68 10.56
C ALA A 533 20.81 -25.65 9.43
N GLU A 534 22.00 -25.46 8.85
CA GLU A 534 22.30 -24.40 7.88
C GLU A 534 21.26 -24.34 6.74
N LYS A 535 20.93 -25.49 6.14
CA LYS A 535 19.93 -25.56 5.06
C LYS A 535 18.55 -25.10 5.55
N MET A 536 18.11 -25.55 6.73
CA MET A 536 16.79 -25.19 7.29
C MET A 536 16.72 -23.70 7.64
N ILE A 537 17.81 -23.13 8.15
CA ILE A 537 17.91 -21.68 8.46
C ILE A 537 17.81 -20.86 7.16
N LYS A 538 18.52 -21.25 6.10
CA LYS A 538 18.43 -20.60 4.78
C LYS A 538 17.03 -20.74 4.15
N GLU A 539 16.42 -21.92 4.24
CA GLU A 539 15.08 -22.17 3.70
C GLU A 539 13.98 -21.39 4.44
N LEU A 540 14.11 -21.25 5.77
CA LEU A 540 13.27 -20.35 6.58
C LEU A 540 13.47 -18.88 6.21
N LYS A 541 14.74 -18.43 6.08
CA LYS A 541 15.04 -17.03 5.74
C LYS A 541 14.51 -16.63 4.36
N ASN A 542 14.65 -17.52 3.36
CA ASN A 542 14.05 -17.35 2.03
C ASN A 542 12.51 -17.24 2.04
N ASN A 543 11.87 -17.68 3.14
CA ASN A 543 10.44 -17.65 3.37
C ASN A 543 9.99 -16.50 4.29
N GLY A 544 10.88 -15.58 4.64
CA GLY A 544 10.57 -14.45 5.53
C GLY A 544 10.62 -14.79 7.03
N TYR A 545 11.09 -15.97 7.42
CA TYR A 545 11.28 -16.37 8.82
C TYR A 545 12.74 -16.19 9.24
N TYR A 546 13.02 -15.27 10.17
CA TYR A 546 14.38 -14.93 10.58
C TYR A 546 14.47 -14.42 12.03
N LEU A 547 15.70 -14.29 12.53
CA LEU A 547 16.06 -13.53 13.72
C LEU A 547 16.83 -12.28 13.27
N GLU A 548 16.64 -11.15 13.96
CA GLU A 548 17.29 -9.89 13.57
C GLU A 548 18.82 -9.95 13.76
N GLY A 549 19.57 -9.47 12.76
CA GLY A 549 21.04 -9.33 12.78
C GLY A 549 21.82 -10.21 11.80
N ASP A 550 23.11 -9.90 11.63
CA ASP A 550 24.00 -10.54 10.65
C ASP A 550 24.56 -11.91 11.10
N THR A 551 24.25 -12.31 12.33
CA THR A 551 24.64 -13.60 12.94
C THR A 551 23.40 -14.30 13.49
N PHE A 552 23.25 -15.58 13.20
CA PHE A 552 22.17 -16.41 13.72
C PHE A 552 22.46 -16.95 15.13
N ALA A 553 23.72 -16.98 15.54
CA ALA A 553 24.22 -17.59 16.78
C ALA A 553 23.67 -19.01 17.02
N PRO A 554 23.94 -20.01 16.14
CA PRO A 554 23.25 -21.31 16.14
C PRO A 554 23.25 -22.11 17.46
N LYS A 555 24.18 -21.80 18.38
CA LYS A 555 24.36 -22.46 19.69
C LYS A 555 23.80 -21.65 20.87
N ALA A 556 23.36 -20.42 20.65
CA ALA A 556 22.71 -19.60 21.69
C ALA A 556 21.37 -20.24 22.10
N ALA A 557 20.97 -20.02 23.35
CA ALA A 557 19.73 -20.55 23.90
C ALA A 557 18.57 -19.60 23.59
N THR A 558 17.51 -20.12 22.99
CA THR A 558 16.38 -19.31 22.50
C THR A 558 15.52 -18.81 23.65
N THR A 559 15.27 -17.51 23.74
CA THR A 559 14.27 -16.93 24.65
C THR A 559 12.84 -17.07 24.11
N GLN A 560 11.84 -16.87 24.96
CA GLN A 560 10.44 -16.91 24.56
C GLN A 560 10.13 -15.85 23.50
N LEU A 561 10.70 -14.65 23.62
CA LEU A 561 10.51 -13.58 22.64
C LEU A 561 11.09 -13.96 21.27
N GLU A 562 12.33 -14.47 21.24
CA GLU A 562 12.99 -14.93 20.01
C GLU A 562 12.21 -16.09 19.36
N PHE A 563 11.73 -17.05 20.14
CA PHE A 563 10.93 -18.17 19.61
C PHE A 563 9.67 -17.68 18.88
N PHE A 564 8.93 -16.73 19.47
CA PHE A 564 7.72 -16.22 18.85
C PHE A 564 7.99 -15.21 17.72
N ARG A 565 8.99 -14.32 17.85
CA ARG A 565 9.40 -13.41 16.76
C ARG A 565 9.92 -14.20 15.55
N TYR A 566 10.57 -15.34 15.75
CA TYR A 566 10.96 -16.24 14.66
C TYR A 566 9.76 -17.02 14.06
N LEU A 567 8.77 -17.42 14.86
CA LEU A 567 7.57 -18.11 14.37
C LEU A 567 6.60 -17.17 13.63
N TYR A 568 6.57 -15.89 14.01
CA TYR A 568 5.69 -14.85 13.46
C TYR A 568 6.47 -13.74 12.73
N SER A 569 7.66 -14.02 12.21
CA SER A 569 8.47 -13.02 11.47
C SER A 569 7.70 -12.33 10.34
N PRO A 570 6.85 -13.01 9.53
CA PRO A 570 6.05 -12.35 8.49
C PRO A 570 5.03 -11.31 9.01
N GLU A 571 4.77 -11.27 10.32
CA GLU A 571 3.89 -10.30 10.96
C GLU A 571 4.62 -9.35 11.91
N GLN A 572 5.94 -9.53 12.09
CA GLN A 572 6.73 -8.86 13.10
C GLN A 572 6.75 -7.33 12.94
N SER A 573 6.76 -6.84 11.69
CA SER A 573 6.75 -5.42 11.35
C SER A 573 5.48 -4.69 11.81
N TYR A 574 4.37 -5.40 12.02
CA TYR A 574 3.15 -4.83 12.61
C TYR A 574 3.25 -4.62 14.14
N TYR A 575 4.20 -5.27 14.81
CA TYR A 575 4.34 -5.29 16.27
C TYR A 575 5.76 -4.91 16.72
N THR A 576 6.10 -3.63 16.50
CA THR A 576 7.37 -3.03 16.95
C THR A 576 7.44 -2.86 18.48
N ASP A 577 6.30 -2.86 19.17
CA ASP A 577 6.20 -2.91 20.63
C ASP A 577 5.99 -4.37 21.10
N ASP A 578 6.85 -4.86 22.00
CA ASP A 578 6.71 -6.20 22.58
C ASP A 578 5.36 -6.39 23.29
N GLN A 579 4.77 -5.33 23.85
CA GLN A 579 3.47 -5.44 24.54
C GLN A 579 2.33 -5.77 23.58
N ASP A 580 2.30 -5.12 22.41
CA ASP A 580 1.30 -5.39 21.38
C ASP A 580 1.54 -6.76 20.72
N PHE A 581 2.80 -7.16 20.55
CA PHE A 581 3.15 -8.51 20.09
C PHE A 581 2.65 -9.59 21.06
N TYR A 582 2.90 -9.44 22.36
CA TYR A 582 2.40 -10.38 23.37
C TYR A 582 0.87 -10.37 23.50
N LYS A 583 0.24 -9.22 23.31
CA LYS A 583 -1.22 -9.13 23.23
C LYS A 583 -1.78 -9.96 22.06
N MET A 584 -1.18 -9.85 20.87
CA MET A 584 -1.53 -10.68 19.71
C MET A 584 -1.37 -12.19 20.01
N LEU A 585 -0.27 -12.60 20.66
CA LEU A 585 -0.06 -14.00 21.06
C LEU A 585 -1.13 -14.51 22.04
N ILE A 586 -1.58 -13.66 22.98
CA ILE A 586 -2.65 -14.01 23.93
C ILE A 586 -4.01 -14.09 23.24
N ASP A 587 -4.34 -13.12 22.39
CA ASP A 587 -5.62 -13.09 21.67
C ASP A 587 -5.74 -14.28 20.69
N ARG A 588 -4.61 -14.72 20.11
CA ARG A 588 -4.48 -15.97 19.32
C ARG A 588 -4.38 -17.26 20.15
N LYS A 589 -4.37 -17.18 21.48
CA LYS A 589 -4.27 -18.31 22.43
C LYS A 589 -2.96 -19.09 22.33
N MET A 590 -1.90 -18.47 21.81
CA MET A 590 -0.54 -19.02 21.83
C MET A 590 0.04 -19.03 23.25
N LEU A 591 -0.35 -18.03 24.07
CA LEU A 591 0.02 -17.89 25.48
C LEU A 591 -1.20 -17.47 26.31
N THR A 592 -1.20 -17.80 27.61
CA THR A 592 -2.01 -17.08 28.62
C THR A 592 -1.22 -15.91 29.21
N LYS A 593 -1.88 -15.02 29.97
CA LYS A 593 -1.22 -13.87 30.62
C LYS A 593 -0.14 -14.32 31.61
N GLU A 594 -0.36 -15.46 32.25
CA GLU A 594 0.50 -16.08 33.26
C GLU A 594 1.71 -16.79 32.64
N GLU A 595 1.66 -17.12 31.33
CA GLU A 595 2.75 -17.75 30.59
C GLU A 595 3.72 -16.73 29.94
N VAL A 596 3.43 -15.42 29.99
CA VAL A 596 4.28 -14.38 29.39
C VAL A 596 5.57 -14.20 30.19
N ASN A 597 6.70 -14.53 29.56
CA ASN A 597 8.03 -14.25 30.10
C ASN A 597 9.06 -14.12 28.95
N ALA A 598 9.18 -12.91 28.39
CA ALA A 598 10.02 -12.60 27.23
C ALA A 598 11.47 -13.09 27.33
N LYS A 599 12.04 -13.12 28.54
CA LYS A 599 13.45 -13.47 28.78
C LYS A 599 13.64 -14.92 29.27
N ALA A 600 12.57 -15.69 29.43
CA ALA A 600 12.69 -17.12 29.76
C ALA A 600 13.28 -17.88 28.58
N VAL A 601 14.26 -18.75 28.86
CA VAL A 601 14.80 -19.69 27.89
C VAL A 601 13.79 -20.81 27.64
N VAL A 602 13.43 -21.03 26.38
CA VAL A 602 12.41 -22.02 26.00
C VAL A 602 12.98 -23.43 26.09
N THR A 603 12.29 -24.30 26.81
CA THR A 603 12.61 -25.73 26.87
C THR A 603 11.98 -26.51 25.72
N ARG A 604 12.53 -27.70 25.41
CA ARG A 604 12.00 -28.59 24.37
C ARG A 604 10.54 -28.98 24.60
N GLN A 605 10.09 -29.11 25.85
CA GLN A 605 8.69 -29.41 26.18
C GLN A 605 7.74 -28.20 25.98
N GLU A 606 8.21 -26.98 26.24
CA GLU A 606 7.44 -25.77 25.99
C GLU A 606 7.29 -25.51 24.50
N ALA A 607 8.33 -25.74 23.70
CA ALA A 607 8.23 -25.63 22.24
C ALA A 607 7.23 -26.64 21.65
N ALA A 608 7.19 -27.88 22.15
CA ALA A 608 6.16 -28.84 21.74
C ALA A 608 4.73 -28.37 22.06
N LYS A 609 4.54 -27.68 23.20
CA LYS A 609 3.27 -27.02 23.56
C LYS A 609 2.95 -25.86 22.62
N TYR A 610 3.89 -24.95 22.37
CA TYR A 610 3.69 -23.79 21.48
C TYR A 610 3.38 -24.21 20.04
N VAL A 611 4.11 -25.18 19.49
CA VAL A 611 3.82 -25.75 18.16
C VAL A 611 2.45 -26.43 18.10
N SER A 612 2.06 -27.14 19.16
CA SER A 612 0.73 -27.77 19.23
C SER A 612 -0.41 -26.73 19.26
N ARG A 613 -0.17 -25.55 19.85
CA ARG A 613 -1.10 -24.40 19.79
C ARG A 613 -1.14 -23.79 18.40
N TYR A 614 0.02 -23.56 17.78
CA TYR A 614 0.13 -23.03 16.42
C TYR A 614 -0.67 -23.87 15.41
N LEU A 615 -0.50 -25.19 15.45
CA LEU A 615 -1.18 -26.14 14.58
C LEU A 615 -2.62 -26.49 15.01
N GLY A 616 -3.19 -25.77 16.00
CA GLY A 616 -4.58 -25.95 16.44
C GLY A 616 -4.89 -27.25 17.21
N VAL A 617 -3.91 -28.10 17.48
CA VAL A 617 -4.08 -29.42 18.14
C VAL A 617 -4.00 -29.38 19.67
N ASP A 618 -3.73 -28.22 20.27
CA ASP A 618 -3.62 -27.98 21.73
C ASP A 618 -4.74 -28.62 22.55
N LYS A 619 -6.01 -28.46 22.14
CA LYS A 619 -7.17 -29.04 22.85
C LYS A 619 -7.06 -30.54 23.04
N LEU A 620 -6.55 -31.27 22.04
CA LEU A 620 -6.35 -32.71 22.12
C LEU A 620 -5.05 -33.01 22.89
N ALA A 621 -3.95 -32.33 22.53
CA ALA A 621 -2.63 -32.55 23.10
C ALA A 621 -2.53 -32.23 24.61
N LYS A 622 -3.44 -31.42 25.14
CA LYS A 622 -3.58 -31.16 26.58
C LYS A 622 -4.07 -32.39 27.37
N GLU A 623 -4.87 -33.26 26.75
CA GLU A 623 -5.43 -34.47 27.36
C GLU A 623 -4.38 -35.61 27.43
N SER A 624 -3.24 -35.35 28.08
CA SER A 624 -2.06 -36.23 28.06
C SER A 624 -2.32 -37.68 28.48
N ALA A 625 -3.41 -37.96 29.21
CA ALA A 625 -3.83 -39.32 29.57
C ALA A 625 -4.23 -40.21 28.38
N VAL A 626 -4.64 -39.64 27.24
CA VAL A 626 -4.98 -40.43 26.04
C VAL A 626 -3.77 -40.71 25.15
N PHE A 627 -2.60 -40.15 25.46
CA PHE A 627 -1.37 -40.28 24.67
C PHE A 627 -0.40 -41.26 25.28
N LYS A 628 0.20 -42.09 24.42
CA LYS A 628 1.36 -42.91 24.75
C LYS A 628 2.63 -42.08 24.55
N ASN A 629 3.55 -42.10 25.52
CA ASN A 629 4.89 -41.55 25.33
C ASN A 629 5.61 -42.29 24.18
N MET A 630 6.05 -41.53 23.17
CA MET A 630 6.71 -42.05 21.96
C MET A 630 8.25 -42.05 22.04
N TYR A 631 8.82 -41.51 23.11
CA TYR A 631 10.27 -41.35 23.30
C TYR A 631 10.85 -42.38 24.26
N THR A 632 12.18 -42.56 24.23
CA THR A 632 12.90 -43.55 25.04
C THR A 632 13.16 -43.11 26.48
N ASP A 633 13.04 -41.80 26.77
CA ASP A 633 13.15 -41.20 28.09
C ASP A 633 11.77 -40.84 28.69
N LYS A 634 11.75 -40.51 29.99
CA LYS A 634 10.54 -40.07 30.68
C LYS A 634 10.21 -38.62 30.31
N VAL A 635 9.11 -38.43 29.60
CA VAL A 635 8.48 -37.11 29.42
C VAL A 635 7.64 -36.76 30.66
N ASP A 636 7.57 -35.47 31.01
CA ASP A 636 6.66 -34.97 32.05
C ASP A 636 5.20 -35.29 31.69
N SER A 637 4.43 -35.81 32.65
CA SER A 637 3.01 -36.14 32.50
C SER A 637 2.14 -35.00 31.95
N ALA A 638 2.48 -33.74 32.24
CA ALA A 638 1.75 -32.59 31.71
C ALA A 638 2.06 -32.29 30.23
N TYR A 639 3.14 -32.89 29.70
CA TYR A 639 3.66 -32.66 28.36
C TYR A 639 3.65 -33.90 27.45
N VAL A 640 3.23 -35.08 27.93
CA VAL A 640 3.18 -36.31 27.12
C VAL A 640 2.34 -36.13 25.86
N GLY A 641 1.18 -35.49 25.94
CA GLY A 641 0.31 -35.27 24.78
C GLY A 641 0.93 -34.31 23.77
N TYR A 642 1.44 -33.15 24.21
CA TYR A 642 2.16 -32.20 23.34
C TYR A 642 3.40 -32.83 22.67
N ALA A 643 4.23 -33.53 23.44
CA ALA A 643 5.44 -34.16 22.93
C ALA A 643 5.11 -35.29 21.92
N SER A 644 4.04 -36.06 22.18
CA SER A 644 3.62 -37.15 21.30
C SER A 644 2.89 -36.66 20.05
N ALA A 645 2.15 -35.54 20.13
CA ALA A 645 1.60 -34.86 18.96
C ALA A 645 2.72 -34.32 18.05
N ALA A 646 3.72 -33.62 18.62
CA ALA A 646 4.90 -33.16 17.90
C ALA A 646 5.71 -34.32 17.29
N TYR A 647 5.77 -35.48 17.96
CA TYR A 647 6.36 -36.70 17.40
C TYR A 647 5.54 -37.25 16.23
N ALA A 648 4.22 -37.37 16.38
CA ALA A 648 3.33 -37.93 15.36
C ALA A 648 3.35 -37.11 14.06
N MET A 649 3.30 -35.77 14.18
CA MET A 649 3.42 -34.84 13.04
C MET A 649 4.83 -34.78 12.43
N GLY A 650 5.82 -35.38 13.11
CA GLY A 650 7.20 -35.48 12.63
C GLY A 650 8.07 -34.25 12.91
N ILE A 651 7.62 -33.37 13.80
CA ILE A 651 8.29 -32.09 14.11
C ILE A 651 9.44 -32.31 15.09
N MET A 652 9.22 -33.13 16.11
CA MET A 652 10.22 -33.48 17.13
C MET A 652 10.33 -35.01 17.23
N LYS A 653 11.35 -35.61 16.60
CA LYS A 653 11.58 -37.07 16.66
C LYS A 653 12.48 -37.53 17.81
N GLY A 654 12.97 -36.59 18.63
CA GLY A 654 13.96 -36.84 19.68
C GLY A 654 15.39 -36.66 19.20
N ASP A 655 16.36 -36.91 20.07
CA ASP A 655 17.78 -36.96 19.72
C ASP A 655 18.14 -38.28 18.98
N ALA A 656 19.42 -38.45 18.63
CA ALA A 656 19.92 -39.67 17.97
C ALA A 656 19.75 -40.97 18.79
N LYS A 657 19.30 -40.90 20.05
CA LYS A 657 18.96 -42.02 20.93
C LYS A 657 17.44 -42.15 21.16
N GLY A 658 16.63 -41.39 20.41
CA GLY A 658 15.17 -41.36 20.52
C GLY A 658 14.63 -40.66 21.78
N ARG A 659 15.45 -39.84 22.46
CA ARG A 659 15.07 -39.15 23.71
C ARG A 659 14.47 -37.78 23.41
N PHE A 660 13.41 -37.41 24.12
CA PHE A 660 12.81 -36.08 24.05
C PHE A 660 13.69 -35.03 24.70
N ASN A 661 14.31 -35.35 25.84
CA ASN A 661 15.07 -34.43 26.72
C ASN A 661 14.26 -33.16 27.06
N GLY A 662 13.02 -33.31 27.50
CA GLY A 662 12.02 -32.22 27.54
C GLY A 662 12.41 -30.94 28.30
N GLN A 663 13.19 -31.08 29.37
CA GLN A 663 13.65 -29.96 30.22
C GLN A 663 14.89 -29.24 29.66
N ASN A 664 15.53 -29.75 28.60
CA ASN A 664 16.69 -29.08 28.03
C ASN A 664 16.26 -27.76 27.35
N PRO A 665 17.04 -26.68 27.51
CA PRO A 665 16.96 -25.50 26.66
C PRO A 665 17.01 -25.84 25.17
N LEU A 666 16.24 -25.12 24.36
CA LEU A 666 16.44 -25.08 22.92
C LEU A 666 17.59 -24.16 22.55
N THR A 667 18.38 -24.59 21.57
CA THR A 667 19.26 -23.70 20.82
C THR A 667 18.55 -23.04 19.63
N HIS A 668 19.11 -21.96 19.09
CA HIS A 668 18.63 -21.32 17.86
C HIS A 668 18.57 -22.33 16.68
N ALA A 669 19.57 -23.21 16.53
CA ALA A 669 19.57 -24.25 15.50
C ALA A 669 18.45 -25.29 15.67
N GLU A 670 18.18 -25.73 16.91
CA GLU A 670 17.04 -26.63 17.18
C GLU A 670 15.70 -25.92 16.96
N THR A 671 15.62 -24.63 17.28
CA THR A 671 14.42 -23.80 17.05
C THR A 671 14.13 -23.69 15.56
N ALA A 672 15.14 -23.39 14.74
CA ALA A 672 15.01 -23.39 13.28
C ALA A 672 14.52 -24.75 12.75
N ALA A 673 15.07 -25.87 13.22
CA ALA A 673 14.61 -27.19 12.79
C ALA A 673 13.15 -27.49 13.20
N ILE A 674 12.72 -27.04 14.39
CA ILE A 674 11.33 -27.17 14.87
C ILE A 674 10.38 -26.32 14.02
N LEU A 675 10.72 -25.04 13.78
CA LEU A 675 9.91 -24.13 12.94
C LEU A 675 9.85 -24.64 11.49
N PHE A 676 10.98 -25.04 10.91
CA PHE A 676 11.06 -25.63 9.57
C PHE A 676 10.14 -26.84 9.41
N ASN A 677 10.17 -27.77 10.38
CA ASN A 677 9.30 -28.93 10.35
C ASN A 677 7.84 -28.57 10.62
N THR A 678 7.56 -27.56 11.45
CA THR A 678 6.20 -27.10 11.80
C THR A 678 5.53 -26.45 10.59
N LEU A 679 6.22 -25.53 9.94
CA LEU A 679 5.68 -24.78 8.80
C LEU A 679 5.44 -25.72 7.61
N ASN A 680 6.31 -26.71 7.36
CA ASN A 680 6.07 -27.78 6.39
C ASN A 680 4.97 -28.81 6.78
N LYS A 681 4.15 -28.53 7.81
CA LYS A 681 2.96 -29.30 8.21
C LYS A 681 1.69 -28.44 8.28
N ASN A 682 1.79 -27.14 8.00
CA ASN A 682 0.72 -26.16 8.08
C ASN A 682 0.06 -25.96 6.72
#